data_AF-A0A6P0LHE7-F1
#
_entry.id   AF-A0A6P0LHE7-F1
#
_cell.length_a   1.000
_cell.length_b   1.000
_cell.length_c   1.000
_cell.angle_alpha   90.00
_cell.angle_beta   90.00
_cell.angle_gamma   90.00
#
_symmetry.space_group_name_H-M   'P 1'
#
loop_
_entity.id
_entity.type
_entity.pdbx_description
1 polymer ?
#
loop_
_entity_poly.entity_id
_entity_poly.type
_entity_poly.pdbx_seq_one_letter_code
_entity_poly.pdbx_strand_id
1 'polypeptide(L)'
;MNILNRWLCLAVIVICGCLVGILGFSIWDKVPSTVEPVAWSPQVQWVGPSEPNYRFYLRRSFDLPNKAQTGWLRISADNDFILNVNGKVISHEVTYYSRIPRNTLGLVARRSDPYQGFNDTHPYYFVPGDCIQVAFAKDWRLTTYVDLTPYLKPGRNIIALEVQKSTEKPRVAVEGMVYPVRSLSPINLSTGVSPWRVSIHGENRREIKWSDSEFPDQSWPEAQTLGPVKEATYSFVSKHLFERPLEGNWITGIDTAQGEVWLRGSWEIPKKRQRSFIRYAGEGDYGVMVNGTLVQHDNSQQLHMQDVTNLVHTGLNTIAVRLERPLDRDWSPYGRGNLTPNGAIGFFLDGWVETAQGDITGTIATGSNWTTLPKPVPGWSKGNGQGEPAIFLRSIRPEQLQRKFEGNAYLLNYPDYLLHQAIWCLGGIACIWVYALILGWYGSNDRNSWWNTFGTGAALLLPGTLFLIDIGLLKHRFAEAEKALLFSLSQSNSIILLGFVSILLLTLLYYQLRRRKGKGLIWIFWYFLGLFSILGSALVAGSRILVPIFVGTGVIAKKTLWYSTKFHQNQWRYNYNFWAKLYSTWGKWFLLGVIVLIGFILRTYKLGFLDLEPDENVSFDAIRGILRTGAPIAVSEIWYTRGPFFHYLLAAWMKIVGESYINGRFMSVIWGTATLVVVFIIARNITGKIWISLIVTALIAIDPWELWYSRNLRFYQVTQCLYLLCFLGFVKGFIEKSGRWYQYLYLIALTLALISQEVTMTLIPAIVIGCACLVYFYENQ
;
A
#
# COMPACT_ATOMS: atom_id res chain seq x y z
N MET A 1 -25.12 34.11 -4.70
CA MET A 1 -24.70 32.73 -4.33
C MET A 1 -25.35 32.33 -3.02
N ASN A 2 -26.12 31.22 -2.99
CA ASN A 2 -26.78 30.70 -1.77
C ASN A 2 -25.74 30.20 -0.75
N ILE A 3 -26.12 30.12 0.53
CA ILE A 3 -25.24 29.76 1.65
C ILE A 3 -24.55 28.41 1.42
N LEU A 4 -25.27 27.40 0.92
CA LEU A 4 -24.70 26.08 0.60
C LEU A 4 -23.56 26.15 -0.42
N ASN A 5 -23.70 26.97 -1.47
CA ASN A 5 -22.66 27.13 -2.47
C ASN A 5 -21.40 27.77 -1.88
N ARG A 6 -21.55 28.69 -0.91
CA ARG A 6 -20.41 29.32 -0.23
C ARG A 6 -19.62 28.27 0.57
N TRP A 7 -20.32 27.38 1.28
CA TRP A 7 -19.71 26.27 2.01
C TRP A 7 -19.02 25.26 1.09
N LEU A 8 -19.63 24.90 -0.04
CA LEU A 8 -19.01 24.02 -1.03
C LEU A 8 -17.73 24.62 -1.62
N CYS A 9 -17.73 25.92 -1.95
CA CYS A 9 -16.53 26.59 -2.45
C CYS A 9 -15.40 26.60 -1.41
N LEU A 10 -15.73 26.89 -0.15
CA LEU A 10 -14.77 26.81 0.96
C LEU A 10 -14.22 25.40 1.13
N ALA A 11 -15.08 24.38 1.10
CA ALA A 11 -14.67 22.98 1.23
C ALA A 11 -13.69 22.58 0.11
N VAL A 12 -13.98 22.90 -1.15
CA VAL A 12 -13.10 22.58 -2.28
C VAL A 12 -11.72 23.22 -2.12
N ILE A 13 -11.67 24.48 -1.66
CA ILE A 13 -10.42 25.23 -1.50
C ILE A 13 -9.61 24.71 -0.31
N VAL A 14 -10.27 24.42 0.82
CA VAL A 14 -9.60 23.82 1.99
C VAL A 14 -9.06 22.44 1.65
N ILE A 15 -9.86 21.57 1.02
CA ILE A 15 -9.44 20.23 0.61
C ILE A 15 -8.27 20.31 -0.37
N CYS A 16 -8.39 21.14 -1.42
CA CYS A 16 -7.31 21.33 -2.40
C CYS A 16 -6.04 21.87 -1.74
N GLY A 17 -6.18 22.84 -0.82
CA GLY A 17 -5.09 23.41 -0.05
C GLY A 17 -4.37 22.39 0.81
N CYS A 18 -5.10 21.58 1.57
CA CYS A 18 -4.55 20.47 2.34
C CYS A 18 -3.81 19.48 1.44
N LEU A 19 -4.40 19.07 0.32
CA LEU A 19 -3.80 18.09 -0.60
C LEU A 19 -2.51 18.62 -1.23
N VAL A 20 -2.49 19.89 -1.64
CA VAL A 20 -1.28 20.56 -2.17
C VAL A 20 -0.22 20.71 -1.06
N GLY A 21 -0.62 21.04 0.16
CA GLY A 21 0.27 21.10 1.32
C GLY A 21 0.92 19.74 1.63
N ILE A 22 0.12 18.67 1.71
CA ILE A 22 0.63 17.30 1.90
C ILE A 22 1.58 16.89 0.77
N LEU A 23 1.23 17.23 -0.46
CA LEU A 23 2.09 16.95 -1.62
C LEU A 23 3.41 17.72 -1.54
N GLY A 24 3.37 18.99 -1.13
CA GLY A 24 4.56 19.82 -0.95
C GLY A 24 5.47 19.31 0.16
N PHE A 25 4.89 18.99 1.32
CA PHE A 25 5.60 18.31 2.41
C PHE A 25 6.31 17.05 1.91
N SER A 26 5.64 16.24 1.09
CA SER A 26 6.18 14.97 0.55
C SER A 26 7.24 15.15 -0.55
N ILE A 27 7.43 16.35 -1.10
CA ILE A 27 8.42 16.65 -2.14
C ILE A 27 9.65 17.33 -1.52
N TRP A 28 9.43 18.29 -0.63
CA TRP A 28 10.49 19.21 -0.19
C TRP A 28 10.98 18.98 1.23
N ASP A 29 10.18 18.35 2.10
CA ASP A 29 10.47 18.29 3.54
C ASP A 29 10.64 16.84 4.02
N LYS A 30 9.66 15.97 3.72
CA LYS A 30 9.81 14.52 3.83
C LYS A 30 10.66 14.04 2.65
N VAL A 31 11.91 13.67 2.92
CA VAL A 31 12.67 12.83 1.98
C VAL A 31 12.02 11.45 2.06
N PRO A 32 11.43 10.92 0.96
CA PRO A 32 10.88 9.58 1.00
C PRO A 32 12.00 8.61 1.37
N SER A 33 11.70 7.54 2.12
CA SER A 33 12.56 6.35 2.10
C SER A 33 12.44 5.76 0.69
N THR A 34 13.23 6.30 -0.25
CA THR A 34 13.05 6.04 -1.66
C THR A 34 13.38 4.60 -1.96
N VAL A 35 12.53 3.99 -2.77
CA VAL A 35 12.79 2.70 -3.37
C VAL A 35 13.95 2.81 -4.36
N GLU A 36 14.97 2.00 -4.16
CA GLU A 36 16.15 1.96 -5.03
C GLU A 36 16.21 0.65 -5.83
N PRO A 37 16.65 0.69 -7.09
CA PRO A 37 16.85 -0.51 -7.87
C PRO A 37 17.98 -1.35 -7.27
N VAL A 38 17.79 -2.66 -7.21
CA VAL A 38 18.82 -3.58 -6.71
C VAL A 38 19.78 -3.95 -7.83
N ALA A 39 21.07 -3.65 -7.61
CA ALA A 39 22.14 -4.07 -8.51
C ALA A 39 22.58 -5.50 -8.17
N TRP A 40 21.93 -6.50 -8.80
CA TRP A 40 22.30 -7.92 -8.70
C TRP A 40 23.69 -8.19 -9.28
N SER A 41 24.43 -9.14 -8.69
CA SER A 41 25.65 -9.63 -9.31
C SER A 41 25.33 -10.27 -10.68
N PRO A 42 26.14 -10.05 -11.73
CA PRO A 42 25.90 -10.63 -13.06
C PRO A 42 25.83 -12.16 -13.09
N GLN A 43 26.36 -12.81 -12.05
CA GLN A 43 26.37 -14.27 -11.93
C GLN A 43 25.05 -14.82 -11.37
N VAL A 44 24.22 -14.00 -10.71
CA VAL A 44 22.98 -14.44 -10.07
C VAL A 44 21.95 -14.83 -11.12
N GLN A 45 21.41 -16.03 -10.96
CA GLN A 45 20.37 -16.58 -11.83
C GLN A 45 19.06 -16.74 -11.07
N TRP A 46 17.94 -16.50 -11.77
CA TRP A 46 16.65 -17.06 -11.40
C TRP A 46 16.75 -18.59 -11.41
N VAL A 47 16.25 -19.23 -10.37
CA VAL A 47 16.19 -20.70 -10.27
C VAL A 47 14.78 -21.19 -9.95
N GLY A 48 14.48 -22.42 -10.34
CA GLY A 48 13.20 -23.08 -10.10
C GLY A 48 13.29 -24.60 -10.17
N PRO A 49 12.17 -25.31 -9.96
CA PRO A 49 12.10 -26.76 -10.17
C PRO A 49 12.15 -27.10 -11.66
N SER A 50 12.63 -28.30 -12.00
CA SER A 50 12.63 -28.82 -13.38
C SER A 50 11.22 -29.12 -13.91
N GLU A 51 10.29 -29.45 -13.02
CA GLU A 51 8.91 -29.78 -13.33
C GLU A 51 7.97 -28.63 -12.90
N PRO A 52 6.92 -28.31 -13.68
CA PRO A 52 5.93 -27.30 -13.29
C PRO A 52 5.22 -27.67 -11.99
N ASN A 53 5.19 -26.74 -11.04
CA ASN A 53 4.49 -26.88 -9.78
C ASN A 53 4.14 -25.50 -9.20
N TYR A 54 3.07 -25.38 -8.43
CA TYR A 54 2.70 -24.12 -7.75
C TYR A 54 3.64 -23.76 -6.60
N ARG A 55 4.39 -24.74 -6.09
CA ARG A 55 5.29 -24.60 -4.95
C ARG A 55 6.55 -25.45 -5.14
N PHE A 56 7.66 -24.97 -4.60
CA PHE A 56 8.89 -25.74 -4.49
C PHE A 56 9.71 -25.34 -3.28
N TYR A 57 10.68 -26.18 -2.94
CA TYR A 57 11.49 -26.12 -1.73
C TYR A 57 12.96 -26.17 -2.14
N LEU A 58 13.76 -25.17 -1.76
CA LEU A 58 15.20 -25.13 -2.03
C LEU A 58 16.00 -25.24 -0.74
N ARG A 59 17.17 -25.87 -0.84
CA ARG A 59 18.12 -25.99 0.27
C ARG A 59 19.55 -25.74 -0.18
N ARG A 60 20.31 -25.11 0.70
CA ARG A 60 21.76 -24.98 0.60
C ARG A 60 22.39 -25.29 1.95
N SER A 61 23.24 -26.31 1.98
CA SER A 61 24.03 -26.66 3.15
C SER A 61 25.48 -26.21 3.01
N PHE A 62 26.07 -25.69 4.08
CA PHE A 62 27.50 -25.36 4.15
C PHE A 62 28.01 -25.51 5.59
N ASP A 63 29.31 -25.72 5.73
CA ASP A 63 29.96 -25.86 7.03
C ASP A 63 30.69 -24.57 7.41
N LEU A 64 30.53 -24.15 8.67
CA LEU A 64 31.22 -23.02 9.24
C LEU A 64 32.32 -23.48 10.20
N PRO A 65 33.59 -23.06 10.02
CA PRO A 65 34.68 -23.44 10.91
C PRO A 65 34.55 -22.83 12.31
N ASN A 66 33.92 -21.66 12.41
CA ASN A 66 33.66 -20.96 13.67
C ASN A 66 32.37 -20.12 13.53
N LYS A 67 31.97 -19.40 14.57
CA LYS A 67 30.85 -18.46 14.51
C LYS A 67 31.05 -17.43 13.38
N ALA A 68 30.02 -17.21 12.59
CA ALA A 68 30.04 -16.23 11.51
C ALA A 68 30.17 -14.81 12.09
N GLN A 69 31.04 -13.99 11.50
CA GLN A 69 31.15 -12.56 11.87
C GLN A 69 30.07 -11.72 11.18
N THR A 70 29.72 -12.09 9.95
CA THR A 70 28.68 -11.43 9.16
C THR A 70 28.11 -12.43 8.17
N GLY A 71 26.79 -12.50 8.05
CA GLY A 71 26.12 -13.29 7.04
C GLY A 71 24.84 -12.57 6.61
N TRP A 72 24.66 -12.37 5.32
CA TRP A 72 23.49 -11.68 4.79
C TRP A 72 22.99 -12.37 3.54
N LEU A 73 21.72 -12.13 3.25
CA LEU A 73 21.05 -12.71 2.09
C LEU A 73 20.00 -11.72 1.58
N ARG A 74 19.95 -11.54 0.27
CA ARG A 74 18.86 -10.83 -0.41
C ARG A 74 18.08 -11.77 -1.32
N ILE A 75 16.76 -11.69 -1.27
CA ILE A 75 15.81 -12.60 -1.92
C ILE A 75 14.86 -11.80 -2.77
N SER A 76 14.63 -12.26 -4.00
CA SER A 76 13.48 -11.88 -4.79
C SER A 76 12.78 -13.16 -5.25
N ALA A 77 11.52 -13.33 -4.87
CA ALA A 77 10.72 -14.51 -5.19
C ALA A 77 9.50 -14.12 -6.03
N ASP A 78 9.19 -14.94 -7.02
CA ASP A 78 8.01 -14.82 -7.89
C ASP A 78 7.08 -16.00 -7.49
N ASN A 79 6.23 -15.88 -6.45
CA ASN A 79 5.77 -14.64 -5.78
C ASN A 79 6.12 -14.54 -4.28
N ASP A 80 5.73 -15.52 -3.47
CA ASP A 80 5.94 -15.46 -2.01
C ASP A 80 7.06 -16.43 -1.60
N PHE A 81 7.71 -16.17 -0.46
CA PHE A 81 8.69 -17.10 0.11
C PHE A 81 8.62 -17.22 1.64
N ILE A 82 9.08 -18.37 2.15
CA ILE A 82 9.38 -18.58 3.57
C ILE A 82 10.85 -18.98 3.71
N LEU A 83 11.62 -18.19 4.43
CA LEU A 83 13.04 -18.43 4.71
C LEU A 83 13.22 -19.08 6.07
N ASN A 84 13.87 -20.24 6.04
CA ASN A 84 14.29 -21.00 7.21
C ASN A 84 15.81 -21.06 7.29
N VAL A 85 16.34 -20.95 8.50
CA VAL A 85 17.75 -21.21 8.81
C VAL A 85 17.80 -22.22 9.94
N ASN A 86 18.44 -23.36 9.68
CA ASN A 86 18.57 -24.46 10.66
C ASN A 86 17.21 -24.86 11.31
N GLY A 87 16.16 -25.03 10.48
CA GLY A 87 14.82 -25.41 10.93
C GLY A 87 13.95 -24.28 11.50
N LYS A 88 14.51 -23.09 11.74
CA LYS A 88 13.78 -21.93 12.28
C LYS A 88 13.36 -20.99 11.15
N VAL A 89 12.07 -20.62 11.08
CA VAL A 89 11.59 -19.54 10.20
C VAL A 89 12.13 -18.21 10.71
N ILE A 90 12.89 -17.49 9.87
CA ILE A 90 13.51 -16.21 10.24
C ILE A 90 12.92 -15.01 9.49
N SER A 91 12.47 -15.22 8.26
CA SER A 91 11.76 -14.21 7.47
C SER A 91 10.77 -14.94 6.56
N HIS A 92 9.70 -14.25 6.21
CA HIS A 92 8.72 -14.76 5.29
C HIS A 92 8.04 -13.59 4.59
N GLU A 93 8.10 -13.61 3.28
CA GLU A 93 7.27 -12.78 2.42
C GLU A 93 5.99 -13.58 2.18
N VAL A 94 5.17 -13.70 3.22
CA VAL A 94 3.80 -14.18 3.08
C VAL A 94 2.97 -12.94 2.99
N THR A 95 2.46 -12.65 1.80
CA THR A 95 1.58 -11.52 1.67
C THR A 95 0.37 -11.75 2.59
N TYR A 96 0.25 -10.97 3.68
CA TYR A 96 -0.82 -11.10 4.67
C TYR A 96 -2.23 -10.93 4.05
N TYR A 97 -2.27 -10.48 2.79
CA TYR A 97 -3.41 -10.30 1.91
C TYR A 97 -3.72 -11.47 0.96
N SER A 98 -2.96 -12.58 0.97
CA SER A 98 -3.50 -13.90 0.55
C SER A 98 -4.56 -14.43 1.54
N ARG A 99 -5.00 -13.55 2.44
CA ARG A 99 -6.20 -13.61 3.28
C ARG A 99 -7.05 -12.40 2.87
N ILE A 100 -8.05 -12.63 2.02
CA ILE A 100 -8.98 -11.57 1.58
C ILE A 100 -9.59 -10.91 2.84
N PRO A 101 -9.45 -9.59 3.06
CA PRO A 101 -10.13 -8.93 4.16
C PRO A 101 -11.64 -8.97 3.92
N ARG A 102 -12.42 -9.38 4.93
CA ARG A 102 -13.90 -9.32 4.91
C ARG A 102 -14.47 -7.88 4.97
N ASN A 103 -13.70 -6.81 4.72
CA ASN A 103 -14.14 -5.43 4.94
C ASN A 103 -13.92 -4.46 3.77
N THR A 104 -14.92 -3.59 3.58
CA THR A 104 -15.13 -2.59 2.50
C THR A 104 -14.34 -1.28 2.64
N LEU A 105 -13.43 -1.19 3.61
CA LEU A 105 -12.52 -0.07 3.77
C LEU A 105 -11.14 -0.66 4.00
N GLY A 106 -10.47 -1.06 2.92
CA GLY A 106 -9.05 -1.44 2.95
C GLY A 106 -8.28 -0.20 3.39
N LEU A 107 -8.04 -0.08 4.70
CA LEU A 107 -7.31 0.95 5.44
C LEU A 107 -6.20 0.30 6.27
N VAL A 108 -5.50 -0.70 5.73
CA VAL A 108 -4.47 -1.42 6.50
C VAL A 108 -3.38 -1.94 5.57
N ALA A 109 -2.11 -1.76 5.91
CA ALA A 109 -1.04 -2.60 5.36
C ALA A 109 -0.24 -3.19 6.52
N ARG A 110 -0.21 -4.52 6.61
CA ARG A 110 0.82 -5.25 7.36
C ARG A 110 1.96 -5.55 6.39
N ARG A 111 3.15 -4.98 6.61
CA ARG A 111 4.38 -5.60 6.12
C ARG A 111 4.82 -6.59 7.19
N SER A 112 4.67 -7.88 6.93
CA SER A 112 5.00 -8.96 7.88
C SER A 112 6.51 -9.20 8.01
N ASP A 113 7.33 -8.64 7.13
CA ASP A 113 8.78 -8.86 7.11
C ASP A 113 9.51 -7.94 8.11
N PRO A 114 10.13 -8.49 9.18
CA PRO A 114 10.82 -7.70 10.20
C PRO A 114 12.02 -6.92 9.66
N TYR A 115 12.51 -7.23 8.46
CA TYR A 115 13.69 -6.61 7.88
C TYR A 115 13.37 -5.51 6.85
N GLN A 116 12.09 -5.31 6.50
CA GLN A 116 11.64 -4.34 5.50
C GLN A 116 10.40 -3.53 5.90
N GLY A 117 9.97 -3.65 7.16
CA GLY A 117 8.88 -2.87 7.72
C GLY A 117 9.19 -1.37 7.73
N PHE A 118 8.15 -0.56 7.56
CA PHE A 118 8.25 0.88 7.76
C PHE A 118 7.47 1.32 8.99
N ASN A 119 8.00 2.35 9.66
CA ASN A 119 7.33 3.01 10.78
C ASN A 119 6.18 3.96 10.34
N ASP A 120 6.10 4.38 9.07
CA ASP A 120 4.91 5.09 8.56
C ASP A 120 3.77 4.16 8.12
N THR A 121 3.94 2.84 8.21
CA THR A 121 2.90 1.85 7.97
C THR A 121 2.57 1.11 9.27
N HIS A 122 1.88 1.76 10.19
CA HIS A 122 1.44 1.07 11.40
C HIS A 122 0.37 0.01 11.07
N PRO A 123 0.55 -1.25 11.51
CA PRO A 123 -0.42 -2.30 11.26
C PRO A 123 -1.66 -2.12 12.15
N TYR A 124 -2.84 -2.37 11.59
CA TYR A 124 -4.01 -2.74 12.40
C TYR A 124 -3.98 -4.26 12.62
N TYR A 125 -4.12 -4.69 13.87
CA TYR A 125 -4.21 -6.11 14.22
C TYR A 125 -5.55 -6.68 13.70
N PHE A 126 -5.49 -7.54 12.69
CA PHE A 126 -6.65 -8.32 12.24
C PHE A 126 -6.42 -9.81 12.56
N VAL A 127 -7.40 -10.43 13.23
CA VAL A 127 -7.43 -11.86 13.56
C VAL A 127 -7.78 -12.65 12.29
N PRO A 128 -6.92 -13.55 11.81
CA PRO A 128 -7.06 -14.17 10.50
C PRO A 128 -8.06 -15.34 10.43
N GLY A 129 -8.71 -15.50 9.27
CA GLY A 129 -9.39 -16.73 8.81
C GLY A 129 -8.65 -17.39 7.63
N ASP A 130 -9.16 -18.55 7.17
CA ASP A 130 -8.50 -19.44 6.20
C ASP A 130 -8.26 -18.85 4.80
N CYS A 131 -7.19 -19.34 4.17
CA CYS A 131 -6.42 -18.71 3.09
C CYS A 131 -7.09 -18.78 1.71
N ILE A 132 -7.09 -17.66 0.96
CA ILE A 132 -7.40 -17.65 -0.48
C ILE A 132 -6.16 -17.16 -1.22
N GLN A 133 -5.55 -18.09 -1.97
CA GLN A 133 -4.30 -17.92 -2.73
C GLN A 133 -4.45 -16.96 -3.91
N VAL A 134 -4.60 -15.66 -3.65
CA VAL A 134 -4.46 -14.63 -4.69
C VAL A 134 -3.08 -14.00 -4.54
N ALA A 135 -2.11 -14.51 -5.30
CA ALA A 135 -0.77 -13.93 -5.35
C ALA A 135 -0.85 -12.53 -6.00
N PHE A 136 -0.12 -11.55 -5.46
CA PHE A 136 -0.02 -10.24 -6.10
C PHE A 136 0.88 -10.33 -7.32
N ALA A 137 0.48 -9.75 -8.44
CA ALA A 137 1.09 -10.05 -9.74
C ALA A 137 2.61 -9.76 -9.87
N LYS A 138 3.24 -9.10 -8.88
CA LYS A 138 4.63 -8.61 -8.97
C LYS A 138 5.39 -8.52 -7.65
N ASP A 139 5.15 -9.41 -6.69
CA ASP A 139 5.88 -9.40 -5.39
C ASP A 139 7.40 -9.44 -5.56
N TRP A 140 7.88 -10.22 -6.53
CA TRP A 140 9.28 -10.31 -6.95
C TRP A 140 9.96 -8.95 -7.20
N ARG A 141 9.21 -7.89 -7.53
CA ARG A 141 9.81 -6.57 -7.74
C ARG A 141 10.36 -5.97 -6.45
N LEU A 142 9.91 -6.42 -5.29
CA LEU A 142 10.50 -6.05 -4.02
C LEU A 142 11.50 -7.13 -3.60
N THR A 143 12.71 -6.73 -3.25
CA THR A 143 13.79 -7.61 -2.83
C THR A 143 13.98 -7.50 -1.32
N THR A 144 13.76 -8.59 -0.60
CA THR A 144 13.98 -8.72 0.85
C THR A 144 15.46 -8.84 1.19
N TYR A 145 15.94 -8.10 2.19
CA TYR A 145 17.27 -8.31 2.80
C TYR A 145 17.10 -8.95 4.17
N VAL A 146 17.97 -9.91 4.51
CA VAL A 146 17.92 -10.66 5.76
C VAL A 146 19.32 -10.77 6.35
N ASP A 147 19.44 -10.54 7.66
CA ASP A 147 20.65 -10.88 8.42
C ASP A 147 20.58 -12.33 8.89
N LEU A 148 21.55 -13.13 8.45
CA LEU A 148 21.70 -14.53 8.82
C LEU A 148 22.53 -14.70 10.09
N THR A 149 23.36 -13.71 10.44
CA THR A 149 24.42 -13.82 11.46
C THR A 149 23.94 -14.41 12.80
N PRO A 150 22.81 -13.98 13.39
CA PRO A 150 22.35 -14.49 14.69
C PRO A 150 21.85 -15.94 14.65
N TYR A 151 21.62 -16.51 13.47
CA TYR A 151 21.00 -17.83 13.27
C TYR A 151 21.99 -18.91 12.81
N LEU A 152 23.25 -18.53 12.55
CA LEU A 152 24.30 -19.42 12.11
C LEU A 152 25.06 -20.02 13.31
N LYS A 153 25.44 -21.29 13.20
CA LYS A 153 26.19 -22.04 14.23
C LYS A 153 27.52 -22.57 13.67
N PRO A 154 28.55 -22.83 14.50
CA PRO A 154 29.70 -23.62 14.06
C PRO A 154 29.26 -25.01 13.56
N GLY A 155 29.95 -25.54 12.55
CA GLY A 155 29.59 -26.79 11.87
C GLY A 155 28.54 -26.60 10.77
N ARG A 156 27.71 -27.63 10.54
CA ARG A 156 26.76 -27.67 9.43
C ARG A 156 25.59 -26.71 9.62
N ASN A 157 25.36 -25.87 8.61
CA ASN A 157 24.22 -24.96 8.52
C ASN A 157 23.41 -25.25 7.27
N ILE A 158 22.11 -25.01 7.35
CA ILE A 158 21.19 -25.10 6.22
C ILE A 158 20.40 -23.80 6.09
N ILE A 159 20.40 -23.26 4.87
CA ILE A 159 19.48 -22.22 4.41
C ILE A 159 18.42 -22.90 3.55
N ALA A 160 17.16 -22.72 3.91
CA ALA A 160 16.03 -23.41 3.32
C ALA A 160 14.96 -22.39 2.90
N LEU A 161 14.47 -22.48 1.67
CA LEU A 161 13.47 -21.58 1.10
C LEU A 161 12.27 -22.37 0.58
N GLU A 162 11.08 -22.03 1.03
CA GLU A 162 9.84 -22.44 0.38
C GLU A 162 9.39 -21.28 -0.51
N VAL A 163 9.08 -21.56 -1.77
CA VAL A 163 8.67 -20.56 -2.75
C VAL A 163 7.37 -20.99 -3.39
N GLN A 164 6.41 -20.07 -3.50
CA GLN A 164 5.07 -20.36 -4.01
C GLN A 164 4.56 -19.28 -4.96
N LYS A 165 3.67 -19.69 -5.87
CA LYS A 165 3.00 -18.81 -6.83
C LYS A 165 1.63 -19.37 -7.20
N SER A 166 0.70 -18.49 -7.60
CA SER A 166 -0.62 -18.87 -8.13
C SER A 166 -0.58 -19.53 -9.52
N THR A 167 0.60 -19.72 -10.10
CA THR A 167 0.86 -20.39 -11.38
C THR A 167 1.99 -21.40 -11.22
N GLU A 168 2.00 -22.46 -12.02
CA GLU A 168 2.92 -23.61 -11.93
C GLU A 168 4.40 -23.33 -12.27
N LYS A 169 4.83 -22.06 -12.31
CA LYS A 169 6.21 -21.65 -12.61
C LYS A 169 6.72 -20.60 -11.62
N PRO A 170 6.76 -20.92 -10.31
CA PRO A 170 7.42 -20.10 -9.31
C PRO A 170 8.94 -20.09 -9.56
N ARG A 171 9.59 -18.99 -9.21
CA ARG A 171 11.06 -18.83 -9.32
C ARG A 171 11.61 -17.96 -8.21
N VAL A 172 12.88 -18.12 -7.89
CA VAL A 172 13.56 -17.29 -6.88
C VAL A 172 14.97 -16.91 -7.34
N ALA A 173 15.40 -15.71 -6.98
CA ALA A 173 16.77 -15.25 -7.10
C ALA A 173 17.30 -14.94 -5.70
N VAL A 174 18.46 -15.50 -5.36
CA VAL A 174 19.11 -15.30 -4.08
C VAL A 174 20.53 -14.83 -4.31
N GLU A 175 20.94 -13.81 -3.58
CA GLU A 175 22.33 -13.39 -3.49
C GLU A 175 22.71 -13.21 -2.03
N GLY A 176 23.84 -13.75 -1.63
CA GLY A 176 24.24 -13.71 -0.23
C GLY A 176 25.63 -14.23 0.00
N MET A 177 26.22 -13.78 1.10
CA MET A 177 27.58 -14.13 1.51
C MET A 177 27.61 -14.37 3.01
N VAL A 178 28.39 -15.36 3.44
CA VAL A 178 28.70 -15.60 4.85
C VAL A 178 30.21 -15.51 5.05
N TYR A 179 30.62 -14.68 6.00
CA TYR A 179 32.01 -14.42 6.36
C TYR A 179 32.34 -15.13 7.69
N PRO A 180 33.05 -16.26 7.66
CA PRO A 180 33.42 -16.98 8.87
C PRO A 180 34.43 -16.20 9.72
N VAL A 181 35.44 -15.63 9.05
CA VAL A 181 36.49 -14.77 9.64
C VAL A 181 36.86 -13.71 8.60
N ARG A 182 37.08 -12.45 9.01
CA ARG A 182 37.45 -11.31 8.14
C ARG A 182 38.56 -11.57 7.11
N SER A 183 39.49 -12.50 7.38
CA SER A 183 40.64 -12.82 6.53
C SER A 183 40.42 -14.00 5.57
N LEU A 184 39.30 -14.73 5.68
CA LEU A 184 39.00 -15.89 4.82
C LEU A 184 38.04 -15.50 3.69
N SER A 185 38.09 -16.26 2.59
CA SER A 185 37.14 -16.13 1.50
C SER A 185 35.71 -16.37 1.99
N PRO A 186 34.73 -15.52 1.59
CA PRO A 186 33.35 -15.72 1.97
C PRO A 186 32.76 -16.98 1.35
N ILE A 187 31.84 -17.61 2.08
CA ILE A 187 30.98 -18.66 1.55
C ILE A 187 29.88 -17.98 0.75
N ASN A 188 29.89 -18.21 -0.56
CA ASN A 188 28.87 -17.68 -1.46
C ASN A 188 27.57 -18.51 -1.34
N LEU A 189 26.43 -17.83 -1.29
CA LEU A 189 25.09 -18.44 -1.24
C LEU A 189 24.26 -18.13 -2.50
N SER A 190 24.82 -17.41 -3.46
CA SER A 190 24.09 -16.91 -4.62
C SER A 190 23.62 -18.02 -5.57
N THR A 191 22.38 -17.90 -6.05
CA THR A 191 21.80 -18.83 -7.02
C THR A 191 22.49 -18.71 -8.37
N GLY A 192 22.80 -19.86 -9.00
CA GLY A 192 23.58 -19.92 -10.24
C GLY A 192 25.10 -19.94 -10.04
N VAL A 193 25.58 -19.64 -8.82
CA VAL A 193 27.00 -19.79 -8.44
C VAL A 193 27.18 -20.99 -7.53
N SER A 194 26.32 -21.13 -6.52
CA SER A 194 26.36 -22.24 -5.57
C SER A 194 25.31 -23.30 -5.89
N PRO A 195 25.57 -24.58 -5.60
CA PRO A 195 24.61 -25.65 -5.82
C PRO A 195 23.48 -25.57 -4.78
N TRP A 196 22.28 -25.24 -5.25
CA TRP A 196 21.04 -25.31 -4.49
C TRP A 196 20.29 -26.56 -4.89
N ARG A 197 19.86 -27.36 -3.90
CA ARG A 197 19.04 -28.55 -4.13
C ARG A 197 17.56 -28.20 -4.07
N VAL A 198 16.74 -28.85 -4.89
CA VAL A 198 15.33 -28.53 -5.05
C VAL A 198 14.42 -29.76 -4.92
N SER A 199 13.25 -29.58 -4.33
CA SER A 199 12.14 -30.54 -4.36
C SER A 199 10.83 -29.82 -4.58
N ILE A 200 9.88 -30.50 -5.24
CA ILE A 200 8.52 -30.01 -5.43
C ILE A 200 7.57 -30.44 -4.28
N HIS A 201 8.08 -31.20 -3.32
CA HIS A 201 7.32 -31.70 -2.17
C HIS A 201 7.91 -31.24 -0.84
N GLY A 202 7.04 -30.83 0.07
CA GLY A 202 7.41 -30.51 1.45
C GLY A 202 7.60 -31.80 2.22
N GLU A 203 8.80 -32.36 2.17
CA GLU A 203 9.09 -33.67 2.76
C GLU A 203 9.31 -33.58 4.28
N ASN A 204 8.78 -34.56 5.00
CA ASN A 204 9.15 -34.85 6.37
C ASN A 204 9.58 -36.32 6.43
N ARG A 205 10.73 -36.61 7.04
CA ARG A 205 11.25 -37.99 7.17
C ARG A 205 11.52 -38.28 8.64
N ARG A 206 10.78 -39.24 9.22
CA ARG A 206 10.90 -39.62 10.64
C ARG A 206 10.87 -38.40 11.57
N GLU A 207 9.84 -37.56 11.40
CA GLU A 207 9.62 -36.31 12.15
C GLU A 207 10.63 -35.16 11.89
N ILE A 208 11.70 -35.41 11.13
CA ILE A 208 12.64 -34.37 10.69
C ILE A 208 12.06 -33.66 9.47
N LYS A 209 11.86 -32.35 9.59
CA LYS A 209 11.34 -31.50 8.51
C LYS A 209 12.42 -31.25 7.46
N TRP A 210 12.03 -31.06 6.20
CA TRP A 210 12.95 -30.64 5.13
C TRP A 210 13.71 -29.35 5.44
N SER A 211 13.34 -28.51 6.40
CA SER A 211 14.10 -27.30 6.75
C SER A 211 15.21 -27.53 7.79
N ASP A 212 15.28 -28.72 8.40
CA ASP A 212 16.21 -29.04 9.49
C ASP A 212 17.63 -29.43 9.02
N SER A 213 18.66 -29.05 9.79
CA SER A 213 20.06 -29.38 9.51
C SER A 213 20.36 -30.87 9.31
N GLU A 214 19.57 -31.77 9.92
CA GLU A 214 19.79 -33.22 9.86
C GLU A 214 19.08 -33.92 8.68
N PHE A 215 18.21 -33.21 7.96
CA PHE A 215 17.44 -33.81 6.85
C PHE A 215 18.36 -34.22 5.67
N PRO A 216 18.28 -35.49 5.21
CA PRO A 216 19.09 -35.98 4.09
C PRO A 216 18.49 -35.55 2.75
N ASP A 217 19.14 -34.60 2.08
CA ASP A 217 18.72 -34.06 0.78
C ASP A 217 19.58 -34.56 -0.40
N GLN A 218 20.39 -35.62 -0.23
CA GLN A 218 21.23 -36.11 -1.33
C GLN A 218 20.42 -36.61 -2.54
N SER A 219 19.16 -36.99 -2.33
CA SER A 219 18.25 -37.42 -3.39
C SER A 219 17.58 -36.26 -4.14
N TRP A 220 17.74 -35.02 -3.67
CA TRP A 220 17.13 -33.85 -4.31
C TRP A 220 18.00 -33.41 -5.51
N PRO A 221 17.41 -33.20 -6.70
CA PRO A 221 18.13 -32.66 -7.84
C PRO A 221 18.63 -31.24 -7.58
N GLU A 222 19.59 -30.77 -8.36
CA GLU A 222 20.00 -29.37 -8.35
C GLU A 222 18.92 -28.48 -9.01
N ALA A 223 18.80 -27.26 -8.52
CA ALA A 223 17.84 -26.28 -9.01
C ALA A 223 18.16 -25.88 -10.47
N GLN A 224 17.15 -25.85 -11.32
CA GLN A 224 17.31 -25.47 -12.72
C GLN A 224 17.53 -23.96 -12.82
N THR A 225 18.53 -23.54 -13.61
CA THR A 225 18.77 -22.14 -13.94
C THR A 225 17.82 -21.67 -15.04
N LEU A 226 17.09 -20.58 -14.78
CA LEU A 226 16.08 -20.02 -15.68
C LEU A 226 16.59 -18.79 -16.46
N GLY A 227 17.74 -18.24 -16.05
CA GLY A 227 18.40 -17.08 -16.67
C GLY A 227 18.73 -15.97 -15.68
N PRO A 228 19.51 -14.95 -16.09
CA PRO A 228 19.94 -13.88 -15.21
C PRO A 228 18.79 -12.96 -14.83
N VAL A 229 18.91 -12.26 -13.70
CA VAL A 229 17.94 -11.24 -13.28
C VAL A 229 18.08 -10.02 -14.19
N LYS A 230 17.19 -9.90 -15.19
CA LYS A 230 17.18 -8.78 -16.15
C LYS A 230 16.14 -7.73 -15.80
N GLU A 231 15.12 -8.14 -15.06
CA GLU A 231 14.03 -7.28 -14.63
C GLU A 231 14.48 -6.37 -13.49
N ALA A 232 13.95 -5.14 -13.45
CA ALA A 232 14.22 -4.24 -12.33
C ALA A 232 13.50 -4.74 -11.07
N THR A 233 14.28 -5.15 -10.07
CA THR A 233 13.83 -5.32 -8.70
C THR A 233 14.32 -4.16 -7.84
N TYR A 234 13.72 -4.00 -6.68
CA TYR A 234 13.88 -2.82 -5.88
C TYR A 234 13.96 -3.15 -4.39
N SER A 235 14.56 -2.25 -3.61
CA SER A 235 14.57 -2.34 -2.15
C SER A 235 14.30 -1.00 -1.50
N PHE A 236 13.70 -1.05 -0.32
CA PHE A 236 13.44 0.10 0.54
C PHE A 236 14.59 0.41 1.50
N VAL A 237 15.51 -0.54 1.66
CA VAL A 237 16.62 -0.48 2.62
C VAL A 237 17.94 -0.38 1.86
N SER A 238 18.89 0.37 2.42
CA SER A 238 20.25 0.38 1.89
C SER A 238 20.90 -1.00 2.08
N LYS A 239 21.60 -1.49 1.06
CA LYS A 239 22.37 -2.74 1.14
C LYS A 239 23.43 -2.71 2.24
N HIS A 240 24.00 -1.53 2.51
CA HIS A 240 25.06 -1.32 3.49
C HIS A 240 24.59 -1.56 4.92
N LEU A 241 23.27 -1.44 5.17
CA LEU A 241 22.70 -1.83 6.44
C LEU A 241 23.09 -3.26 6.76
N PHE A 242 23.12 -4.18 5.78
CA PHE A 242 23.39 -5.61 5.95
C PHE A 242 24.81 -6.02 5.56
N GLU A 243 25.31 -5.53 4.42
CA GLU A 243 26.60 -5.93 3.84
C GLU A 243 27.80 -5.43 4.65
N ARG A 244 27.73 -4.21 5.21
CA ARG A 244 28.85 -3.60 5.95
C ARG A 244 29.00 -4.27 7.32
N PRO A 245 30.19 -4.80 7.67
CA PRO A 245 30.47 -5.27 9.03
C PRO A 245 30.21 -4.19 10.09
N LEU A 246 29.89 -4.60 11.32
CA LEU A 246 29.79 -3.64 12.42
C LEU A 246 31.18 -3.08 12.77
N GLU A 247 31.27 -1.76 12.87
CA GLU A 247 32.48 -1.03 13.26
C GLU A 247 32.28 -0.32 14.61
N GLY A 248 33.33 -0.23 15.41
CA GLY A 248 33.28 0.38 16.75
C GLY A 248 33.31 -0.63 17.90
N ASN A 249 33.22 -0.09 19.12
CA ASN A 249 33.25 -0.86 20.36
C ASN A 249 32.14 -0.42 21.31
N TRP A 250 31.77 -1.28 22.26
CA TRP A 250 30.94 -0.86 23.38
C TRP A 250 31.74 0.11 24.24
N ILE A 251 31.17 1.29 24.47
CA ILE A 251 31.73 2.33 25.32
C ILE A 251 30.77 2.62 26.47
N THR A 252 31.32 3.13 27.56
CA THR A 252 30.60 3.63 28.72
C THR A 252 31.19 4.97 29.16
N GLY A 253 30.68 5.54 30.23
CA GLY A 253 31.08 6.85 30.71
C GLY A 253 31.07 6.95 32.22
N ILE A 254 31.24 8.17 32.71
CA ILE A 254 31.21 8.49 34.13
C ILE A 254 29.76 8.71 34.54
N ASP A 255 29.39 8.13 35.69
CA ASP A 255 28.07 8.32 36.27
C ASP A 255 27.89 9.77 36.73
N THR A 256 26.78 10.35 36.31
CA THR A 256 26.30 11.62 36.87
C THR A 256 25.80 11.42 38.31
N ALA A 257 25.56 12.53 39.02
CA ALA A 257 24.99 12.49 40.37
C ALA A 257 23.62 11.79 40.46
N GLN A 258 22.93 11.62 39.33
CA GLN A 258 21.64 10.93 39.21
C GLN A 258 21.77 9.45 38.80
N GLY A 259 22.99 8.94 38.62
CA GLY A 259 23.24 7.55 38.20
C GLY A 259 23.09 7.30 36.70
N GLU A 260 22.92 8.37 35.91
CA GLU A 260 22.85 8.32 34.45
C GLU A 260 24.25 8.44 33.83
N VAL A 261 24.46 7.81 32.68
CA VAL A 261 25.65 8.00 31.85
C VAL A 261 25.27 8.75 30.57
N TRP A 262 25.99 9.82 30.29
CA TRP A 262 25.78 10.64 29.09
C TRP A 262 27.00 10.61 28.19
N LEU A 263 26.81 10.18 26.95
CA LEU A 263 27.86 10.09 25.93
C LEU A 263 27.60 11.07 24.80
N ARG A 264 28.67 11.52 24.15
CA ARG A 264 28.60 12.41 22.98
C ARG A 264 29.69 12.12 21.97
N GLY A 265 29.29 11.98 20.71
CA GLY A 265 30.14 11.84 19.54
C GLY A 265 29.91 12.97 18.55
N SER A 266 30.98 13.35 17.84
CA SER A 266 30.95 14.37 16.79
C SER A 266 31.01 13.71 15.42
N TRP A 267 30.09 14.07 14.53
CA TRP A 267 29.96 13.47 13.21
C TRP A 267 30.06 14.52 12.10
N GLU A 268 31.17 14.51 11.37
CA GLU A 268 31.39 15.42 10.25
C GLU A 268 30.77 14.86 8.95
N ILE A 269 29.83 15.60 8.38
CA ILE A 269 29.09 15.22 7.18
C ILE A 269 29.50 16.11 5.99
N PRO A 270 29.87 15.54 4.83
CA PRO A 270 30.25 16.29 3.63
C PRO A 270 29.19 17.29 3.13
N LYS A 271 29.63 18.31 2.37
CA LYS A 271 28.77 19.41 1.89
C LYS A 271 27.59 19.02 0.99
N LYS A 272 27.59 17.83 0.36
CA LYS A 272 26.46 17.36 -0.45
C LYS A 272 25.56 16.51 0.43
N ARG A 273 24.36 17.01 0.73
CA ARG A 273 23.32 16.26 1.45
C ARG A 273 22.94 15.01 0.67
N GLN A 274 23.08 13.84 1.29
CA GLN A 274 22.72 12.54 0.71
C GLN A 274 21.96 11.71 1.77
N ARG A 275 22.15 10.39 1.86
CA ARG A 275 21.46 9.55 2.86
C ARG A 275 22.38 9.26 4.04
N SER A 276 21.82 9.18 5.24
CA SER A 276 22.59 8.98 6.48
C SER A 276 21.91 7.95 7.35
N PHE A 277 22.70 6.97 7.80
CA PHE A 277 22.20 5.83 8.57
C PHE A 277 22.98 5.66 9.86
N ILE A 278 22.31 5.16 10.89
CA ILE A 278 22.94 4.70 12.12
C ILE A 278 22.43 3.30 12.48
N ARG A 279 23.32 2.50 13.05
CA ARG A 279 23.06 1.22 13.69
C ARG A 279 23.52 1.33 15.13
N TYR A 280 22.66 1.05 16.10
CA TYR A 280 23.02 1.22 17.50
C TYR A 280 22.34 0.21 18.42
N ALA A 281 22.93 0.00 19.59
CA ALA A 281 22.41 -0.83 20.66
C ALA A 281 22.85 -0.27 22.02
N GLY A 282 21.97 -0.35 23.02
CA GLY A 282 22.25 0.07 24.39
C GLY A 282 21.99 -1.03 25.41
N GLU A 283 22.55 -0.87 26.60
CA GLU A 283 22.25 -1.67 27.78
C GLU A 283 21.55 -0.82 28.83
N GLY A 284 20.48 -1.37 29.42
CA GLY A 284 19.61 -0.61 30.32
C GLY A 284 18.57 0.19 29.54
N ASP A 285 18.09 1.27 30.13
CA ASP A 285 17.23 2.23 29.46
C ASP A 285 18.07 3.29 28.75
N TYR A 286 17.77 3.61 27.50
CA TYR A 286 18.59 4.53 26.73
C TYR A 286 17.80 5.41 25.77
N GLY A 287 18.36 6.59 25.51
CA GLY A 287 17.84 7.55 24.54
C GLY A 287 18.95 8.05 23.63
N VAL A 288 18.74 7.96 22.32
CA VAL A 288 19.68 8.47 21.30
C VAL A 288 19.15 9.77 20.74
N MET A 289 20.01 10.78 20.65
CA MET A 289 19.69 12.10 20.12
C MET A 289 20.68 12.50 19.03
N VAL A 290 20.18 13.12 17.97
CA VAL A 290 21.00 13.73 16.92
C VAL A 290 20.67 15.22 16.88
N ASN A 291 21.69 16.06 17.05
CA ASN A 291 21.56 17.52 17.10
C ASN A 291 20.51 18.03 18.12
N GLY A 292 20.33 17.29 19.23
CA GLY A 292 19.35 17.58 20.27
C GLY A 292 17.94 17.07 20.00
N THR A 293 17.67 16.47 18.85
CA THR A 293 16.39 15.82 18.53
C THR A 293 16.44 14.34 18.92
N LEU A 294 15.44 13.86 19.66
CA LEU A 294 15.32 12.45 20.04
C LEU A 294 15.07 11.59 18.80
N VAL A 295 15.91 10.57 18.62
CA VAL A 295 15.78 9.55 17.58
C VAL A 295 14.84 8.46 18.06
N GLN A 296 15.17 7.86 19.20
CA GLN A 296 14.36 6.84 19.88
C GLN A 296 14.77 6.72 21.34
N HIS A 297 13.84 6.21 22.12
CA HIS A 297 14.03 5.75 23.49
C HIS A 297 13.63 4.28 23.55
N ASP A 298 14.51 3.43 24.09
CA ASP A 298 14.32 1.97 24.11
C ASP A 298 15.07 1.37 25.30
N ASN A 299 14.73 0.12 25.64
CA ASN A 299 15.36 -0.66 26.70
C ASN A 299 15.74 -2.08 26.26
N SER A 300 15.61 -2.38 24.96
CA SER A 300 15.95 -3.68 24.38
C SER A 300 17.41 -3.75 23.92
N GLN A 301 17.99 -4.96 23.97
CA GLN A 301 19.35 -5.24 23.47
C GLN A 301 19.37 -5.58 21.96
N GLN A 302 18.50 -4.95 21.18
CA GLN A 302 18.47 -5.14 19.72
C GLN A 302 19.43 -4.18 19.02
N LEU A 303 19.87 -4.54 17.80
CA LEU A 303 20.56 -3.60 16.93
C LEU A 303 19.53 -2.83 16.11
N HIS A 304 19.23 -1.62 16.57
CA HIS A 304 18.37 -0.67 15.91
C HIS A 304 19.05 -0.16 14.65
N MET A 305 18.34 -0.19 13.51
CA MET A 305 18.84 0.30 12.23
C MET A 305 17.89 1.39 11.71
N GLN A 306 18.40 2.61 11.56
CA GLN A 306 17.57 3.78 11.26
C GLN A 306 18.19 4.70 10.22
N ASP A 307 17.31 5.30 9.41
CA ASP A 307 17.61 6.40 8.51
C ASP A 307 17.46 7.73 9.29
N VAL A 308 18.55 8.48 9.42
CA VAL A 308 18.62 9.76 10.14
C VAL A 308 18.87 10.95 9.21
N THR A 309 18.65 10.76 7.91
CA THR A 309 18.90 11.78 6.86
C THR A 309 18.25 13.14 7.13
N ASN A 310 17.10 13.14 7.81
CA ASN A 310 16.34 14.34 8.15
C ASN A 310 16.81 15.04 9.44
N LEU A 311 17.59 14.36 10.29
CA LEU A 311 18.06 14.89 11.58
C LEU A 311 19.47 15.48 11.49
N VAL A 312 20.19 15.19 10.42
CA VAL A 312 21.56 15.64 10.18
C VAL A 312 21.62 16.78 9.17
N HIS A 313 22.66 17.60 9.27
CA HIS A 313 22.97 18.68 8.33
C HIS A 313 24.42 18.57 7.83
N THR A 314 24.77 19.35 6.81
CA THR A 314 26.15 19.42 6.31
C THR A 314 27.06 20.04 7.37
N GLY A 315 28.30 19.56 7.49
CA GLY A 315 29.26 20.00 8.49
C GLY A 315 29.21 19.16 9.76
N LEU A 316 29.53 19.77 10.90
CA LEU A 316 29.64 19.08 12.18
C LEU A 316 28.27 18.83 12.81
N ASN A 317 27.94 17.57 13.08
CA ASN A 317 26.74 17.14 13.78
C ASN A 317 27.11 16.54 15.14
N THR A 318 26.17 16.55 16.08
CA THR A 318 26.33 15.96 17.41
C THR A 318 25.43 14.75 17.55
N ILE A 319 25.98 13.63 18.01
CA ILE A 319 25.20 12.48 18.50
C ILE A 319 25.37 12.43 20.01
N ALA A 320 24.26 12.48 20.75
CA ALA A 320 24.26 12.37 22.21
C ALA A 320 23.42 11.18 22.65
N VAL A 321 23.84 10.54 23.74
CA VAL A 321 23.21 9.33 24.26
C VAL A 321 23.05 9.48 25.76
N ARG A 322 21.86 9.20 26.27
CA ARG A 322 21.58 9.02 27.70
C ARG A 322 21.41 7.53 27.95
N LEU A 323 22.09 7.00 28.95
CA LEU A 323 21.95 5.64 29.45
C LEU A 323 21.55 5.71 30.92
N GLU A 324 20.65 4.83 31.34
CA GLU A 324 20.16 4.72 32.70
C GLU A 324 20.06 3.23 33.09
N ARG A 325 20.43 2.94 34.34
CA ARG A 325 20.32 1.58 34.88
C ARG A 325 18.88 1.30 35.28
N PRO A 326 18.41 0.05 35.14
CA PRO A 326 17.09 -0.30 35.63
C PRO A 326 17.01 -0.09 37.15
N LEU A 327 15.90 0.50 37.63
CA LEU A 327 15.66 0.72 39.07
C LEU A 327 15.58 -0.60 39.85
N ASP A 328 15.08 -1.67 39.21
CA ASP A 328 15.00 -3.01 39.79
C ASP A 328 15.34 -4.07 38.74
N ARG A 329 15.88 -5.21 39.18
CA ARG A 329 16.22 -6.38 38.37
C ARG A 329 14.99 -6.93 37.61
N ASP A 330 13.80 -6.77 38.19
CA ASP A 330 12.54 -7.28 37.64
C ASP A 330 11.81 -6.28 36.70
N TRP A 331 12.33 -5.05 36.56
CA TRP A 331 11.62 -3.97 35.83
C TRP A 331 11.82 -3.98 34.30
N SER A 332 12.32 -5.07 33.70
CA SER A 332 12.37 -5.19 32.23
C SER A 332 11.17 -6.00 31.70
N PRO A 333 10.24 -5.39 30.94
CA PRO A 333 9.11 -6.09 30.35
C PRO A 333 9.50 -7.09 29.23
N TYR A 334 10.75 -7.07 28.77
CA TYR A 334 11.25 -7.94 27.70
C TYR A 334 12.47 -8.75 28.14
N GLY A 335 12.23 -9.69 29.06
CA GLY A 335 13.15 -10.77 29.35
C GLY A 335 14.22 -10.45 30.39
N ARG A 336 14.51 -11.45 31.23
CA ARG A 336 15.50 -11.43 32.30
C ARG A 336 16.88 -11.05 31.77
N GLY A 337 17.20 -9.76 31.80
CA GLY A 337 18.56 -9.28 31.62
C GLY A 337 19.40 -9.65 32.86
N ASN A 338 20.67 -9.97 32.65
CA ASN A 338 21.66 -10.08 33.72
C ASN A 338 22.11 -8.70 34.26
N LEU A 339 21.51 -7.60 33.78
CA LEU A 339 21.79 -6.25 34.24
C LEU A 339 21.16 -6.02 35.61
N THR A 340 22.01 -5.85 36.61
CA THR A 340 21.63 -5.42 37.95
C THR A 340 21.60 -3.89 38.01
N PRO A 341 20.95 -3.28 39.03
CA PRO A 341 21.00 -1.83 39.26
C PRO A 341 22.42 -1.26 39.40
N ASN A 342 23.41 -2.10 39.68
CA ASN A 342 24.83 -1.74 39.76
C ASN A 342 25.67 -2.31 38.60
N GLY A 343 25.02 -2.89 37.59
CA GLY A 343 25.69 -3.46 36.42
C GLY A 343 26.34 -2.40 35.55
N ALA A 344 27.40 -2.78 34.83
CA ALA A 344 27.96 -1.93 33.80
C ALA A 344 26.94 -1.78 32.66
N ILE A 345 26.67 -0.54 32.26
CA ILE A 345 25.89 -0.19 31.07
C ILE A 345 26.84 0.29 29.98
N GLY A 346 26.51 -0.03 28.74
CA GLY A 346 27.27 0.39 27.58
C GLY A 346 26.38 0.82 26.44
N PHE A 347 26.99 1.51 25.49
CA PHE A 347 26.39 1.88 24.23
C PHE A 347 27.32 1.54 23.07
N PHE A 348 26.71 1.13 21.97
CA PHE A 348 27.37 0.88 20.70
C PHE A 348 26.64 1.64 19.60
N LEU A 349 27.40 2.30 18.71
CA LEU A 349 26.85 2.91 17.51
C LEU A 349 27.85 2.86 16.37
N ASP A 350 27.32 2.63 15.18
CA ASP A 350 28.00 2.65 13.89
C ASP A 350 27.12 3.36 12.86
N GLY A 351 27.63 4.41 12.23
CA GLY A 351 26.89 5.26 11.30
C GLY A 351 27.71 5.70 10.11
N TRP A 352 27.03 6.04 9.02
CA TRP A 352 27.67 6.49 7.78
C TRP A 352 26.74 7.35 6.93
N VAL A 353 27.37 8.10 6.02
CA VAL A 353 26.69 8.80 4.92
C VAL A 353 26.94 8.02 3.65
N GLU A 354 25.92 7.85 2.81
CA GLU A 354 26.08 7.21 1.51
C GLU A 354 25.63 8.10 0.36
N THR A 355 26.34 8.00 -0.76
CA THR A 355 26.00 8.71 -1.99
C THR A 355 24.78 8.14 -2.68
N ALA A 356 24.23 8.86 -3.67
CA ALA A 356 23.16 8.34 -4.52
C ALA A 356 23.60 7.10 -5.33
N GLN A 357 24.91 6.88 -5.46
CA GLN A 357 25.51 5.68 -6.05
C GLN A 357 25.78 4.58 -5.01
N GLY A 358 25.57 4.89 -3.73
CA GLY A 358 25.85 4.00 -2.61
C GLY A 358 27.31 4.00 -2.15
N ASP A 359 28.11 5.02 -2.45
CA ASP A 359 29.47 5.13 -1.92
C ASP A 359 29.45 5.63 -0.48
N ILE A 360 30.19 4.99 0.42
CA ILE A 360 30.23 5.36 1.84
C ILE A 360 31.19 6.53 2.05
N THR A 361 30.73 7.56 2.75
CA THR A 361 31.50 8.74 3.18
C THR A 361 31.12 9.11 4.61
N GLY A 362 31.96 9.89 5.31
CA GLY A 362 31.64 10.41 6.64
C GLY A 362 31.14 9.35 7.62
N THR A 363 32.01 8.43 8.05
CA THR A 363 31.66 7.37 9.01
C THR A 363 31.80 7.84 10.45
N ILE A 364 30.98 7.30 11.34
CA ILE A 364 31.11 7.46 12.79
C ILE A 364 30.96 6.10 13.46
N ALA A 365 31.78 5.82 14.46
CA ALA A 365 31.65 4.63 15.28
C ALA A 365 31.98 4.97 16.73
N THR A 366 31.42 4.21 17.67
CA THR A 366 31.77 4.34 19.09
C THR A 366 33.22 3.89 19.34
N GLY A 367 33.98 4.76 20.01
CA GLY A 367 35.41 4.59 20.22
C GLY A 367 36.00 5.69 21.11
N SER A 368 37.32 5.84 21.08
CA SER A 368 38.07 6.77 21.93
C SER A 368 37.83 8.26 21.62
N ASN A 369 37.20 8.56 20.49
CA ASN A 369 36.81 9.91 20.08
C ASN A 369 35.47 10.37 20.69
N TRP A 370 34.78 9.51 21.42
CA TRP A 370 33.57 9.88 22.16
C TRP A 370 33.91 10.49 23.51
N THR A 371 33.01 11.32 24.00
CA THR A 371 33.14 11.99 25.30
C THR A 371 32.00 11.64 26.23
N THR A 372 32.25 11.65 27.54
CA THR A 372 31.28 11.48 28.61
C THR A 372 31.07 12.78 29.37
N LEU A 373 29.88 12.96 29.94
CA LEU A 373 29.53 14.13 30.74
C LEU A 373 29.71 13.86 32.25
N PRO A 374 30.68 14.48 32.92
CA PRO A 374 30.84 14.31 34.37
C PRO A 374 29.87 15.16 35.20
N LYS A 375 29.37 16.28 34.65
CA LYS A 375 28.44 17.20 35.32
C LYS A 375 27.38 17.71 34.34
N PRO A 376 26.11 17.89 34.74
CA PRO A 376 25.05 18.36 33.85
C PRO A 376 25.41 19.68 33.15
N VAL A 377 25.36 19.71 31.81
CA VAL A 377 25.55 20.91 30.99
C VAL A 377 24.28 21.19 30.18
N PRO A 378 23.65 22.37 30.35
CA PRO A 378 22.50 22.75 29.53
C PRO A 378 22.82 22.74 28.04
N GLY A 379 22.04 21.99 27.26
CA GLY A 379 22.27 21.84 25.82
C GLY A 379 23.45 20.93 25.45
N TRP A 380 23.89 20.04 26.34
CA TRP A 380 24.89 19.01 26.05
C TRP A 380 24.60 18.26 24.74
N SER A 381 23.33 17.87 24.53
CA SER A 381 22.86 17.16 23.33
C SER A 381 22.94 17.99 22.03
N LYS A 382 23.09 19.31 22.15
CA LYS A 382 23.30 20.25 21.04
C LYS A 382 24.78 20.61 20.83
N GLY A 383 25.69 19.99 21.59
CA GLY A 383 27.13 20.23 21.48
C GLY A 383 27.71 21.23 22.49
N ASN A 384 26.93 21.69 23.48
CA ASN A 384 27.44 22.64 24.48
C ASN A 384 28.40 21.98 25.48
N GLY A 385 29.43 22.70 25.93
CA GLY A 385 30.38 22.26 26.96
C GLY A 385 31.44 21.26 26.49
N GLN A 386 32.40 20.98 27.37
CA GLN A 386 33.46 19.98 27.16
C GLN A 386 33.22 18.78 28.08
N GLY A 387 33.56 17.58 27.59
CA GLY A 387 33.48 16.34 28.36
C GLY A 387 34.82 15.66 28.46
N GLU A 388 34.85 14.56 29.20
CA GLU A 388 36.02 13.69 29.35
C GLU A 388 35.96 12.54 28.33
N PRO A 389 37.06 11.87 27.99
CA PRO A 389 37.03 10.73 27.07
C PRO A 389 36.11 9.61 27.57
N ALA A 390 35.33 9.01 26.66
CA ALA A 390 34.52 7.84 26.96
C ALA A 390 35.40 6.62 27.28
N ILE A 391 34.87 5.72 28.10
CA ILE A 391 35.57 4.55 28.62
C ILE A 391 35.28 3.34 27.73
N PHE A 392 36.31 2.62 27.30
CA PHE A 392 36.13 1.36 26.58
C PHE A 392 35.55 0.29 27.50
N LEU A 393 34.48 -0.38 27.06
CA LEU A 393 33.85 -1.46 27.80
C LEU A 393 34.22 -2.84 27.24
N ARG A 394 33.95 -3.07 25.94
CA ARG A 394 34.23 -4.35 25.27
C ARG A 394 34.10 -4.25 23.75
N SER A 395 34.67 -5.22 23.03
CA SER A 395 34.49 -5.34 21.58
C SER A 395 33.10 -5.85 21.19
N ILE A 396 32.65 -5.46 19.99
CA ILE A 396 31.36 -5.87 19.43
C ILE A 396 31.30 -7.36 19.10
N ARG A 397 30.16 -8.00 19.40
CA ARG A 397 29.85 -9.40 19.07
C ARG A 397 28.56 -9.47 18.22
N PRO A 398 28.67 -9.41 16.89
CA PRO A 398 27.51 -9.31 15.99
C PRO A 398 26.46 -10.41 16.18
N GLU A 399 26.89 -11.62 16.55
CA GLU A 399 26.01 -12.78 16.75
C GLU A 399 25.03 -12.63 17.94
N GLN A 400 25.30 -11.70 18.86
CA GLN A 400 24.45 -11.45 20.03
C GLN A 400 23.36 -10.41 19.75
N LEU A 401 23.44 -9.70 18.62
CA LEU A 401 22.58 -8.57 18.32
C LEU A 401 21.61 -8.92 17.21
N GLN A 402 20.33 -9.02 17.55
CA GLN A 402 19.28 -9.15 16.54
C GLN A 402 18.99 -7.79 15.93
N ARG A 403 19.06 -7.72 14.59
CA ARG A 403 18.78 -6.48 13.87
C ARG A 403 17.30 -6.21 13.76
N LYS A 404 16.91 -4.96 13.97
CA LYS A 404 15.55 -4.47 13.75
C LYS A 404 15.63 -3.19 12.92
N PHE A 405 15.03 -3.22 11.73
CA PHE A 405 14.91 -2.02 10.91
C PHE A 405 13.68 -1.23 11.35
N GLU A 406 13.86 0.06 11.63
CA GLU A 406 12.80 0.90 12.20
C GLU A 406 12.44 2.10 11.32
N GLY A 407 13.00 2.18 10.11
CA GLY A 407 12.64 3.20 9.13
C GLY A 407 13.35 4.54 9.36
N ASN A 408 12.67 5.63 9.02
CA ASN A 408 13.20 6.98 9.14
C ASN A 408 12.89 7.55 10.53
N ALA A 409 13.93 7.91 11.28
CA ALA A 409 13.85 8.43 12.64
C ALA A 409 12.97 9.69 12.75
N TYR A 410 12.94 10.51 11.70
CA TYR A 410 12.12 11.73 11.68
C TYR A 410 10.62 11.45 11.82
N LEU A 411 10.15 10.28 11.36
CA LEU A 411 8.75 9.87 11.49
C LEU A 411 8.39 9.43 12.92
N LEU A 412 9.39 9.02 13.72
CA LEU A 412 9.20 8.63 15.12
C LEU A 412 9.02 9.86 16.03
N ASN A 413 9.56 11.01 15.62
CA ASN A 413 9.32 12.29 16.30
C ASN A 413 7.96 12.88 15.87
N TYR A 414 6.90 12.20 16.30
CA TYR A 414 5.51 12.47 15.91
C TYR A 414 5.07 13.93 16.10
N PRO A 415 5.42 14.63 17.21
CA PRO A 415 5.05 16.03 17.39
C PRO A 415 5.63 16.95 16.32
N ASP A 416 6.94 16.88 16.06
CA ASP A 416 7.61 17.74 15.08
C ASP A 416 7.18 17.40 13.65
N TYR A 417 7.03 16.10 13.36
CA TYR A 417 6.52 15.62 12.08
C TYR A 417 5.12 16.18 11.78
N LEU A 418 4.17 16.06 12.72
CA LEU A 418 2.82 16.56 12.55
C LEU A 418 2.79 18.09 12.46
N LEU A 419 3.62 18.78 13.25
CA LEU A 419 3.71 20.23 13.22
C LEU A 419 4.15 20.72 11.83
N HIS A 420 5.23 20.17 11.28
CA HIS A 420 5.69 20.53 9.94
C HIS A 420 4.64 20.19 8.88
N GLN A 421 4.02 19.01 8.94
CA GLN A 421 2.95 18.64 8.01
C GLN A 421 1.76 19.62 8.10
N ALA A 422 1.36 20.03 9.32
CA ALA A 422 0.29 20.99 9.53
C ALA A 422 0.65 22.38 8.97
N ILE A 423 1.89 22.84 9.16
CA ILE A 423 2.39 24.10 8.57
C ILE A 423 2.29 24.05 7.04
N TRP A 424 2.69 22.93 6.42
CA TRP A 424 2.54 22.74 4.97
C TRP A 424 1.08 22.72 4.51
N CYS A 425 0.19 22.08 5.25
CA CYS A 425 -1.26 22.11 4.97
C CYS A 425 -1.81 23.54 5.05
N LEU A 426 -1.48 24.29 6.10
CA LEU A 426 -1.92 25.69 6.27
C LEU A 426 -1.34 26.58 5.17
N GLY A 427 -0.07 26.42 4.83
CA GLY A 427 0.56 27.11 3.70
C GLY A 427 -0.11 26.78 2.36
N GLY A 428 -0.43 25.50 2.12
CA GLY A 428 -1.16 25.04 0.95
C GLY A 428 -2.57 25.65 0.86
N ILE A 429 -3.30 25.71 1.97
CA ILE A 429 -4.60 26.40 2.06
C ILE A 429 -4.43 27.88 1.71
N ALA A 430 -3.49 28.60 2.32
CA ALA A 430 -3.26 30.01 2.05
C ALA A 430 -2.92 30.26 0.57
N CYS A 431 -2.04 29.45 -0.03
CA CYS A 431 -1.69 29.53 -1.44
C CYS A 431 -2.90 29.30 -2.36
N ILE A 432 -3.69 28.25 -2.11
CA ILE A 432 -4.87 27.94 -2.92
C ILE A 432 -5.99 28.97 -2.75
N TRP A 433 -6.13 29.56 -1.57
CA TRP A 433 -7.03 30.70 -1.34
C TRP A 433 -6.68 31.90 -2.23
N VAL A 434 -5.42 32.32 -2.22
CA VAL A 434 -4.93 33.42 -3.07
C VAL A 434 -5.10 33.08 -4.55
N TYR A 435 -4.75 31.85 -4.94
CA TYR A 435 -4.86 31.42 -6.32
C TYR A 435 -6.31 31.34 -6.81
N ALA A 436 -7.24 30.89 -5.96
CA ALA A 436 -8.67 30.90 -6.26
C ALA A 436 -9.20 32.32 -6.50
N LEU A 437 -8.72 33.31 -5.75
CA LEU A 437 -9.08 34.72 -5.97
C LEU A 437 -8.54 35.24 -7.30
N ILE A 438 -7.27 34.95 -7.62
CA ILE A 438 -6.66 35.36 -8.90
C ILE A 438 -7.41 34.72 -10.08
N LEU A 439 -7.60 33.40 -10.06
CA LEU A 439 -8.33 32.67 -11.10
C LEU A 439 -9.78 33.16 -11.22
N GLY A 440 -10.42 33.39 -10.07
CA GLY A 440 -11.75 33.94 -9.98
C GLY A 440 -11.86 35.34 -10.57
N TRP A 441 -10.85 36.19 -10.42
CA TRP A 441 -10.84 37.56 -10.93
C TRP A 441 -10.69 37.60 -12.46
N TYR A 442 -9.89 36.70 -13.01
CA TYR A 442 -9.79 36.49 -14.47
C TYR A 442 -11.03 35.78 -15.04
N GLY A 443 -11.65 34.90 -14.25
CA GLY A 443 -12.80 34.09 -14.64
C GLY A 443 -14.16 34.79 -14.48
N SER A 444 -14.39 35.61 -13.47
CA SER A 444 -15.74 36.15 -13.22
C SER A 444 -16.09 37.28 -14.20
N ASN A 445 -17.33 37.29 -14.70
CA ASN A 445 -17.90 38.46 -15.38
C ASN A 445 -18.37 39.54 -14.39
N ASP A 446 -18.62 39.14 -13.14
CA ASP A 446 -19.08 40.01 -12.06
C ASP A 446 -17.96 40.13 -11.02
N ARG A 447 -17.27 41.28 -11.05
CA ARG A 447 -16.14 41.60 -10.17
C ARG A 447 -16.56 42.29 -8.86
N ASN A 448 -17.86 42.62 -8.72
CA ASN A 448 -18.34 43.38 -7.58
C ASN A 448 -18.62 42.50 -6.36
N SER A 449 -18.76 41.17 -6.55
CA SER A 449 -18.94 40.22 -5.46
C SER A 449 -17.72 39.32 -5.27
N TRP A 450 -17.07 39.44 -4.11
CA TRP A 450 -15.99 38.56 -3.67
C TRP A 450 -16.37 37.08 -3.76
N TRP A 451 -17.60 36.71 -3.36
CA TRP A 451 -18.07 35.33 -3.36
C TRP A 451 -18.26 34.75 -4.76
N ASN A 452 -18.65 35.55 -5.75
CA ASN A 452 -18.78 35.09 -7.15
C ASN A 452 -17.40 34.85 -7.78
N THR A 453 -16.44 35.72 -7.47
CA THR A 453 -15.02 35.57 -7.83
C THR A 453 -14.48 34.26 -7.21
N PHE A 454 -14.66 34.09 -5.91
CA PHE A 454 -14.21 32.93 -5.17
C PHE A 454 -14.85 31.61 -5.65
N GLY A 455 -16.16 31.63 -5.94
CA GLY A 455 -16.86 30.47 -6.48
C GLY A 455 -16.40 30.07 -7.88
N THR A 456 -16.07 31.05 -8.72
CA THR A 456 -15.49 30.80 -10.05
C THR A 456 -14.08 30.19 -9.92
N GLY A 457 -13.27 30.70 -8.99
CA GLY A 457 -11.95 30.14 -8.66
C GLY A 457 -12.04 28.69 -8.18
N ALA A 458 -12.92 28.40 -7.22
CA ALA A 458 -13.16 27.04 -6.72
C ALA A 458 -13.61 26.09 -7.83
N ALA A 459 -14.48 26.54 -8.74
CA ALA A 459 -14.93 25.73 -9.88
C ALA A 459 -13.80 25.42 -10.88
N LEU A 460 -12.86 26.35 -11.10
CA LEU A 460 -11.68 26.14 -11.94
C LEU A 460 -10.65 25.20 -11.31
N LEU A 461 -10.60 25.15 -9.98
CA LEU A 461 -9.72 24.25 -9.23
C LEU A 461 -10.28 22.82 -9.10
N LEU A 462 -11.61 22.66 -9.12
CA LEU A 462 -12.29 21.40 -8.85
C LEU A 462 -11.74 20.19 -9.64
N PRO A 463 -11.47 20.26 -10.95
CA PRO A 463 -10.91 19.11 -11.69
C PRO A 463 -9.53 18.69 -11.16
N GLY A 464 -8.67 19.65 -10.79
CA GLY A 464 -7.38 19.38 -10.18
C GLY A 464 -7.52 18.79 -8.77
N THR A 465 -8.47 19.30 -7.98
CA THR A 465 -8.80 18.74 -6.66
C THR A 465 -9.24 17.29 -6.76
N LEU A 466 -10.15 16.97 -7.69
CA LEU A 466 -10.62 15.61 -7.93
C LEU A 466 -9.47 14.69 -8.35
N PHE A 467 -8.58 15.16 -9.23
CA PHE A 467 -7.38 14.41 -9.57
C PHE A 467 -6.50 14.09 -8.36
N LEU A 468 -6.26 15.06 -7.46
CA LEU A 468 -5.46 14.81 -6.26
C LEU A 468 -6.14 13.84 -5.28
N ILE A 469 -7.48 13.90 -5.17
CA ILE A 469 -8.27 12.94 -4.40
C ILE A 469 -8.14 11.53 -5.01
N ASP A 470 -8.36 11.41 -6.32
CA ASP A 470 -8.26 10.14 -7.04
C ASP A 470 -6.86 9.54 -6.92
N ILE A 471 -5.81 10.36 -7.06
CA ILE A 471 -4.43 9.92 -6.85
C ILE A 471 -4.18 9.51 -5.40
N GLY A 472 -4.76 10.20 -4.41
CA GLY A 472 -4.69 9.80 -3.00
C GLY A 472 -5.30 8.41 -2.78
N LEU A 473 -6.47 8.16 -3.36
CA LEU A 473 -7.15 6.86 -3.31
C LEU A 473 -6.36 5.77 -4.06
N LEU A 474 -5.78 6.10 -5.22
CA LEU A 474 -4.92 5.19 -5.98
C LEU A 474 -3.63 4.88 -5.23
N LYS A 475 -2.98 5.89 -4.63
CA LYS A 475 -1.80 5.72 -3.76
C LYS A 475 -2.06 4.66 -2.70
N HIS A 476 -3.21 4.76 -2.06
CA HIS A 476 -3.63 3.83 -1.04
C HIS A 476 -3.88 2.43 -1.60
N ARG A 477 -4.70 2.32 -2.65
CA ARG A 477 -5.02 1.03 -3.30
C ARG A 477 -3.78 0.31 -3.85
N PHE A 478 -2.85 1.04 -4.45
CA PHE A 478 -1.59 0.48 -4.96
C PHE A 478 -0.54 0.28 -3.86
N ALA A 479 -0.64 0.98 -2.73
CA ALA A 479 0.13 0.64 -1.54
C ALA A 479 -0.20 -0.78 -1.07
N GLU A 480 -1.47 -1.16 -1.14
CA GLU A 480 -1.95 -2.50 -0.83
C GLU A 480 -1.68 -3.51 -1.97
N ALA A 481 -1.82 -3.11 -3.24
CA ALA A 481 -1.75 -4.03 -4.39
C ALA A 481 -0.37 -4.24 -5.04
N GLU A 482 0.57 -3.30 -4.92
CA GLU A 482 1.93 -3.42 -5.47
C GLU A 482 3.00 -3.01 -4.44
N LYS A 483 2.73 -3.23 -3.14
CA LYS A 483 3.61 -2.87 -2.01
C LYS A 483 4.08 -1.41 -2.06
N ALA A 484 3.24 -0.53 -2.60
CA ALA A 484 3.49 0.90 -2.83
C ALA A 484 4.60 1.26 -3.83
N LEU A 485 5.22 0.29 -4.52
CA LEU A 485 6.39 0.50 -5.38
C LEU A 485 6.22 1.67 -6.35
N LEU A 486 5.07 1.74 -7.06
CA LEU A 486 4.80 2.82 -8.01
C LEU A 486 4.84 4.21 -7.36
N PHE A 487 4.35 4.34 -6.14
CA PHE A 487 4.18 5.61 -5.46
C PHE A 487 5.31 5.98 -4.50
N SER A 488 6.18 5.02 -4.16
CA SER A 488 7.37 5.21 -3.32
C SER A 488 8.65 5.50 -4.10
N LEU A 489 8.58 5.50 -5.44
CA LEU A 489 9.64 6.06 -6.28
C LEU A 489 9.82 7.56 -6.00
N SER A 490 11.07 8.01 -5.96
CA SER A 490 11.44 9.40 -5.64
C SER A 490 10.73 10.46 -6.50
N GLN A 491 10.42 10.13 -7.75
CA GLN A 491 9.83 11.03 -8.74
C GLN A 491 8.29 11.05 -8.70
N SER A 492 7.66 10.10 -8.01
CA SER A 492 6.20 9.92 -8.02
C SER A 492 5.45 11.19 -7.59
N ASN A 493 5.87 11.80 -6.48
CA ASN A 493 5.22 13.01 -5.96
C ASN A 493 5.39 14.20 -6.92
N SER A 494 6.55 14.34 -7.55
CA SER A 494 6.79 15.38 -8.55
C SER A 494 5.92 15.18 -9.80
N ILE A 495 5.72 13.95 -10.26
CA ILE A 495 4.82 13.63 -11.39
C ILE A 495 3.37 13.95 -11.04
N ILE A 496 2.93 13.68 -9.80
CA ILE A 496 1.59 14.02 -9.33
C ILE A 496 1.39 15.54 -9.34
N LEU A 497 2.38 16.30 -8.86
CA LEU A 497 2.33 17.76 -8.92
C LEU A 497 2.23 18.26 -10.37
N LEU A 498 3.02 17.68 -11.28
CA LEU A 498 2.94 17.99 -12.71
C LEU A 498 1.57 17.66 -13.32
N GLY A 499 0.98 16.52 -12.94
CA GLY A 499 -0.37 16.13 -13.37
C GLY A 499 -1.43 17.11 -12.90
N PHE A 500 -1.36 17.54 -11.64
CA PHE A 500 -2.25 18.55 -11.06
C PHE A 500 -2.16 19.88 -11.81
N VAL A 501 -0.93 20.40 -12.00
CA VAL A 501 -0.69 21.64 -12.74
C VAL A 501 -1.20 21.52 -14.19
N SER A 502 -0.98 20.38 -14.84
CA SER A 502 -1.45 20.13 -16.21
C SER A 502 -2.98 20.15 -16.32
N ILE A 503 -3.69 19.57 -15.36
CA ILE A 503 -5.17 19.58 -15.33
C ILE A 503 -5.71 20.98 -15.08
N LEU A 504 -5.10 21.74 -14.16
CA LEU A 504 -5.47 23.13 -13.93
C LEU A 504 -5.30 23.96 -15.20
N LEU A 505 -4.15 23.82 -15.85
CA LEU A 505 -3.88 24.45 -17.14
C LEU A 505 -4.99 24.06 -18.14
N LEU A 506 -5.23 22.77 -18.38
CA LEU A 506 -6.24 22.31 -19.35
C LEU A 506 -7.65 22.87 -19.06
N THR A 507 -8.00 22.95 -17.78
CA THR A 507 -9.27 23.54 -17.33
C THR A 507 -9.35 25.02 -17.70
N LEU A 508 -8.26 25.77 -17.53
CA LEU A 508 -8.17 27.19 -17.92
C LEU A 508 -8.25 27.37 -19.45
N LEU A 509 -7.59 26.52 -20.23
CA LEU A 509 -7.67 26.57 -21.69
C LEU A 509 -9.09 26.29 -22.18
N TYR A 510 -9.72 25.23 -21.66
CA TYR A 510 -11.10 24.91 -21.99
C TYR A 510 -12.05 26.07 -21.66
N TYR A 511 -11.84 26.69 -20.49
CA TYR A 511 -12.58 27.86 -20.06
C TYR A 511 -12.40 29.06 -21.01
N GLN A 512 -11.17 29.37 -21.42
CA GLN A 512 -10.87 30.47 -22.36
C GLN A 512 -11.42 30.22 -23.77
N LEU A 513 -11.28 29.00 -24.30
CA LEU A 513 -11.82 28.62 -25.62
C LEU A 513 -13.33 28.82 -25.68
N ARG A 514 -14.05 28.49 -24.59
CA ARG A 514 -15.49 28.71 -24.48
C ARG A 514 -15.87 30.20 -24.47
N ARG A 515 -14.97 31.07 -24.01
CA ARG A 515 -15.16 32.52 -23.94
C ARG A 515 -14.82 33.31 -25.22
N ARG A 516 -14.28 32.66 -26.27
CA ARG A 516 -13.93 33.29 -27.57
C ARG A 516 -13.06 34.57 -27.48
N LYS A 517 -12.25 34.76 -26.43
CA LYS A 517 -11.32 35.90 -26.30
C LYS A 517 -9.86 35.41 -26.35
N GLY A 518 -9.12 35.88 -27.36
CA GLY A 518 -7.64 35.87 -27.39
C GLY A 518 -6.97 34.73 -28.17
N LYS A 519 -6.58 34.98 -29.44
CA LYS A 519 -5.76 34.04 -30.23
C LYS A 519 -4.30 33.94 -29.73
N GLY A 520 -3.75 34.99 -29.12
CA GLY A 520 -2.33 35.03 -28.68
C GLY A 520 -2.03 34.25 -27.38
N LEU A 521 -2.95 34.27 -26.41
CA LEU A 521 -2.75 33.60 -25.12
C LEU A 521 -2.82 32.07 -25.23
N ILE A 522 -3.58 31.58 -26.21
CA ILE A 522 -3.72 30.16 -26.53
C ILE A 522 -2.35 29.56 -26.92
N TRP A 523 -1.50 30.29 -27.64
CA TRP A 523 -0.16 29.82 -28.05
C TRP A 523 0.83 29.73 -26.88
N ILE A 524 0.85 30.74 -25.99
CA ILE A 524 1.65 30.72 -24.75
C ILE A 524 1.23 29.53 -23.89
N PHE A 525 -0.07 29.27 -23.83
CA PHE A 525 -0.62 28.16 -23.06
C PHE A 525 -0.24 26.78 -23.66
N TRP A 526 -0.35 26.59 -24.97
CA TRP A 526 0.11 25.36 -25.63
C TRP A 526 1.63 25.15 -25.50
N TYR A 527 2.40 26.24 -25.48
CA TYR A 527 3.83 26.20 -25.21
C TYR A 527 4.13 25.67 -23.81
N PHE A 528 3.48 26.17 -22.75
CA PHE A 528 3.65 25.65 -21.39
C PHE A 528 3.15 24.21 -21.25
N LEU A 529 1.98 23.86 -21.81
CA LEU A 529 1.47 22.49 -21.77
C LEU A 529 2.42 21.51 -22.49
N GLY A 530 3.01 21.93 -23.62
CA GLY A 530 4.04 21.17 -24.33
C GLY A 530 5.32 21.03 -23.51
N LEU A 531 5.80 22.12 -22.91
CA LEU A 531 6.99 22.13 -22.05
C LEU A 531 6.82 21.24 -20.81
N PHE A 532 5.65 21.27 -20.17
CA PHE A 532 5.33 20.40 -19.02
C PHE A 532 5.16 18.94 -19.43
N SER A 533 4.61 18.66 -20.61
CA SER A 533 4.53 17.29 -21.15
C SER A 533 5.92 16.73 -21.47
N ILE A 534 6.82 17.56 -21.99
CA ILE A 534 8.23 17.22 -22.26
C ILE A 534 8.99 16.98 -20.95
N LEU A 535 8.85 17.88 -19.96
CA LEU A 535 9.49 17.73 -18.64
C LEU A 535 8.98 16.51 -17.88
N GLY A 536 7.67 16.25 -17.90
CA GLY A 536 7.07 15.04 -17.31
C GLY A 536 7.56 13.76 -17.99
N SER A 537 7.70 13.77 -19.32
CA SER A 537 8.25 12.64 -20.08
C SER A 537 9.74 12.41 -19.79
N ALA A 538 10.51 13.49 -19.62
CA ALA A 538 11.94 13.43 -19.30
C ALA A 538 12.20 12.91 -17.87
N LEU A 539 11.32 13.19 -16.92
CA LEU A 539 11.40 12.67 -15.55
C LEU A 539 11.02 11.19 -15.45
N VAL A 540 10.07 10.72 -16.27
CA VAL A 540 9.62 9.31 -16.29
C VAL A 540 10.59 8.40 -17.05
N ALA A 541 11.24 8.91 -18.09
CA ALA A 541 12.11 8.11 -18.95
C ALA A 541 13.59 8.27 -18.54
N GLY A 542 14.02 7.53 -17.52
CA GLY A 542 15.43 7.21 -17.29
C GLY A 542 16.03 6.31 -18.38
N SER A 543 15.86 6.68 -19.66
CA SER A 543 16.22 6.02 -20.94
C SER A 543 15.03 5.59 -21.83
N ARG A 544 15.13 5.98 -23.12
CA ARG A 544 14.32 5.62 -24.32
C ARG A 544 13.08 6.49 -24.63
N ILE A 545 13.37 7.63 -25.25
CA ILE A 545 12.45 8.67 -25.73
C ILE A 545 12.02 8.40 -27.19
N LEU A 546 11.07 7.48 -27.42
CA LEU A 546 10.47 7.35 -28.76
C LEU A 546 8.95 7.29 -28.77
N VAL A 547 8.30 6.80 -27.72
CA VAL A 547 6.83 6.62 -27.72
C VAL A 547 6.02 7.91 -27.51
N PRO A 548 6.42 8.89 -26.67
CA PRO A 548 5.63 10.12 -26.48
C PRO A 548 5.66 11.06 -27.68
N ILE A 549 6.75 11.03 -28.47
CA ILE A 549 6.92 11.90 -29.65
C ILE A 549 5.95 11.49 -30.76
N PHE A 550 5.77 10.19 -31.02
CA PHE A 550 4.85 9.70 -32.06
C PHE A 550 3.37 9.93 -31.72
N VAL A 551 3.00 9.88 -30.43
CA VAL A 551 1.61 10.14 -30.00
C VAL A 551 1.30 11.65 -30.06
N GLY A 552 2.27 12.50 -29.69
CA GLY A 552 2.15 13.95 -29.79
C GLY A 552 2.08 14.44 -31.25
N THR A 553 2.91 13.90 -32.14
CA THR A 553 2.88 14.26 -33.57
C THR A 553 1.66 13.70 -34.28
N GLY A 554 1.16 12.53 -33.90
CA GLY A 554 -0.06 11.93 -34.48
C GLY A 554 -1.34 12.71 -34.16
N VAL A 555 -1.45 13.28 -32.96
CA VAL A 555 -2.62 14.10 -32.57
C VAL A 555 -2.59 15.46 -33.25
N ILE A 556 -1.41 16.05 -33.41
CA ILE A 556 -1.23 17.31 -34.14
C ILE A 556 -1.49 17.08 -35.64
N ALA A 557 -0.88 16.05 -36.25
CA ALA A 557 -1.11 15.69 -37.66
C ALA A 557 -2.59 15.36 -37.95
N LYS A 558 -3.30 14.67 -37.05
CA LYS A 558 -4.74 14.41 -37.18
C LYS A 558 -5.57 15.69 -37.12
N LYS A 559 -5.21 16.67 -36.28
CA LYS A 559 -5.90 17.96 -36.20
C LYS A 559 -5.62 18.84 -37.43
N THR A 560 -4.40 18.79 -37.97
CA THR A 560 -4.02 19.53 -39.18
C THR A 560 -4.64 18.90 -40.44
N LEU A 561 -4.69 17.56 -40.54
CA LEU A 561 -5.42 16.88 -41.62
C LEU A 561 -6.94 17.12 -41.53
N TRP A 562 -7.52 17.08 -40.32
CA TRP A 562 -8.97 17.29 -40.10
C TRP A 562 -9.44 18.71 -40.44
N TYR A 563 -8.56 19.70 -40.33
CA TYR A 563 -8.84 21.06 -40.80
C TYR A 563 -8.57 21.27 -42.30
N SER A 564 -7.76 20.42 -42.94
CA SER A 564 -7.46 20.52 -44.38
C SER A 564 -8.49 19.87 -45.30
N THR A 565 -9.27 18.89 -44.83
CA THR A 565 -10.25 18.17 -45.67
C THR A 565 -11.68 18.67 -45.46
N LYS A 566 -11.87 19.99 -45.50
CA LYS A 566 -13.19 20.63 -45.59
C LYS A 566 -13.50 21.09 -47.02
N PHE A 567 -13.19 20.22 -47.98
CA PHE A 567 -13.59 20.38 -49.37
C PHE A 567 -13.90 18.99 -49.93
N HIS A 568 -15.14 18.81 -50.39
CA HIS A 568 -15.79 17.56 -50.81
C HIS A 568 -16.08 16.50 -49.74
N GLN A 569 -17.37 16.35 -49.40
CA GLN A 569 -18.12 15.16 -49.81
C GLN A 569 -19.60 15.25 -49.41
N ASN A 570 -20.41 15.55 -50.42
CA ASN A 570 -21.87 15.57 -50.43
C ASN A 570 -22.44 14.17 -50.76
N GLN A 571 -21.89 13.09 -50.19
CA GLN A 571 -22.23 11.71 -50.60
C GLN A 571 -22.40 10.72 -49.43
N TRP A 572 -22.26 11.14 -48.17
CA TRP A 572 -22.33 10.23 -47.00
C TRP A 572 -23.65 10.28 -46.22
N ARG A 573 -24.74 10.75 -46.85
CA ARG A 573 -26.04 10.96 -46.19
C ARG A 573 -27.00 9.77 -46.26
N TYR A 574 -26.69 8.73 -47.04
CA TYR A 574 -27.63 7.61 -47.26
C TYR A 574 -27.43 6.42 -46.30
N ASN A 575 -26.20 6.11 -45.85
CA ASN A 575 -25.94 4.95 -44.96
C ASN A 575 -26.06 5.23 -43.45
N TYR A 576 -25.96 6.49 -43.01
CA TYR A 576 -26.05 6.85 -41.59
C TYR A 576 -27.49 6.69 -41.05
N ASN A 577 -28.50 6.83 -41.92
CA ASN A 577 -29.91 6.76 -41.53
C ASN A 577 -30.42 5.33 -41.27
N PHE A 578 -29.70 4.29 -41.69
CA PHE A 578 -30.09 2.90 -41.40
C PHE A 578 -29.51 2.44 -40.04
N TRP A 579 -28.19 2.58 -39.84
CA TRP A 579 -27.52 2.18 -38.60
C TRP A 579 -27.83 3.09 -37.41
N ALA A 580 -27.97 4.41 -37.59
CA ALA A 580 -28.33 5.31 -36.49
C ALA A 580 -29.77 5.11 -36.00
N LYS A 581 -30.67 4.61 -36.86
CA LYS A 581 -32.07 4.34 -36.53
C LYS A 581 -32.25 2.98 -35.84
N LEU A 582 -31.41 2.00 -36.16
CA LEU A 582 -31.30 0.74 -35.42
C LEU A 582 -30.64 0.93 -34.02
N TYR A 583 -29.61 1.79 -33.93
CA TYR A 583 -28.91 2.09 -32.68
C TYR A 583 -29.67 3.04 -31.73
N SER A 584 -30.55 3.90 -32.23
CA SER A 584 -31.14 4.99 -31.41
C SER A 584 -32.09 4.49 -30.32
N THR A 585 -32.74 3.35 -30.54
CA THR A 585 -33.69 2.75 -29.57
C THR A 585 -33.30 1.33 -29.16
N TRP A 586 -33.04 0.43 -30.11
CA TRP A 586 -32.78 -0.99 -29.80
C TRP A 586 -31.32 -1.28 -29.43
N GLY A 587 -30.36 -0.60 -30.05
CA GLY A 587 -28.92 -0.82 -29.78
C GLY A 587 -28.52 -0.58 -28.31
N LYS A 588 -29.21 0.32 -27.61
CA LYS A 588 -28.95 0.61 -26.17
C LYS A 588 -29.43 -0.53 -25.27
N TRP A 589 -30.61 -1.09 -25.56
CA TRP A 589 -31.14 -2.24 -24.83
C TRP A 589 -30.37 -3.52 -25.15
N PHE A 590 -29.93 -3.68 -26.39
CA PHE A 590 -29.02 -4.75 -26.77
C PHE A 590 -27.70 -4.66 -26.00
N LEU A 591 -27.08 -3.48 -25.92
CA LEU A 591 -25.84 -3.30 -25.17
C LEU A 591 -26.02 -3.58 -23.67
N LEU A 592 -27.12 -3.13 -23.07
CA LEU A 592 -27.45 -3.49 -21.69
C LEU A 592 -27.58 -5.01 -21.54
N GLY A 593 -28.28 -5.68 -22.47
CA GLY A 593 -28.42 -7.13 -22.50
C GLY A 593 -27.07 -7.84 -22.57
N VAL A 594 -26.15 -7.34 -23.42
CA VAL A 594 -24.77 -7.86 -23.51
C VAL A 594 -24.01 -7.67 -22.20
N ILE A 595 -24.08 -6.50 -21.57
CA ILE A 595 -23.40 -6.23 -20.28
C ILE A 595 -23.94 -7.16 -19.18
N VAL A 596 -25.27 -7.30 -19.08
CA VAL A 596 -25.91 -8.18 -18.10
C VAL A 596 -25.55 -9.64 -18.37
N LEU A 597 -25.50 -10.07 -19.63
CA LEU A 597 -25.10 -11.42 -20.01
C LEU A 597 -23.63 -11.70 -19.65
N ILE A 598 -22.71 -10.76 -19.92
CA ILE A 598 -21.30 -10.87 -19.50
C ILE A 598 -21.23 -10.97 -17.97
N GLY A 599 -21.94 -10.10 -17.25
CA GLY A 599 -22.01 -10.13 -15.80
C GLY A 599 -22.53 -11.47 -15.25
N PHE A 600 -23.55 -12.05 -15.90
CA PHE A 600 -24.10 -13.36 -15.56
C PHE A 600 -23.10 -14.50 -15.84
N ILE A 601 -22.45 -14.51 -17.01
CA ILE A 601 -21.45 -15.52 -17.37
C ILE A 601 -20.29 -15.50 -16.37
N LEU A 602 -19.77 -14.32 -16.03
CA LEU A 602 -18.68 -14.19 -15.06
C LEU A 602 -19.08 -14.68 -13.65
N ARG A 603 -20.33 -14.43 -13.24
CA ARG A 603 -20.86 -14.89 -11.95
C ARG A 603 -21.10 -16.39 -11.93
N THR A 604 -21.50 -16.99 -13.06
CA THR A 604 -21.77 -18.43 -13.17
C THR A 604 -20.51 -19.28 -13.38
N TYR A 605 -19.45 -18.68 -13.92
CA TYR A 605 -18.22 -19.39 -14.27
C TYR A 605 -17.59 -20.10 -13.06
N LYS A 606 -17.51 -21.44 -13.15
CA LYS A 606 -16.90 -22.32 -12.14
C LYS A 606 -17.40 -22.09 -10.70
N LEU A 607 -18.73 -22.08 -10.48
CA LEU A 607 -19.32 -21.87 -9.15
C LEU A 607 -18.81 -22.82 -8.05
N GLY A 608 -18.49 -24.07 -8.41
CA GLY A 608 -18.01 -25.10 -7.48
C GLY A 608 -16.50 -25.19 -7.32
N PHE A 609 -15.73 -24.22 -7.85
CA PHE A 609 -14.27 -24.25 -7.76
C PHE A 609 -13.74 -23.99 -6.34
N LEU A 610 -14.47 -23.21 -5.54
CA LEU A 610 -14.10 -22.88 -4.17
C LEU A 610 -14.98 -23.66 -3.20
N ASP A 611 -14.35 -24.18 -2.16
CA ASP A 611 -15.05 -24.77 -1.01
C ASP A 611 -15.94 -23.72 -0.31
N LEU A 612 -16.83 -24.20 0.57
CA LEU A 612 -17.72 -23.34 1.33
C LEU A 612 -16.97 -22.58 2.42
N GLU A 613 -17.17 -21.27 2.47
CA GLU A 613 -16.70 -20.48 3.62
C GLU A 613 -17.40 -20.92 4.91
N PRO A 614 -16.79 -20.70 6.10
CA PRO A 614 -17.43 -21.02 7.38
C PRO A 614 -18.86 -20.46 7.51
N ASP A 615 -19.09 -19.22 7.07
CA ASP A 615 -20.40 -18.59 7.13
C ASP A 615 -21.39 -19.18 6.10
N GLU A 616 -20.90 -19.64 4.94
CA GLU A 616 -21.74 -20.32 3.94
C GLU A 616 -22.16 -21.70 4.44
N ASN A 617 -21.26 -22.43 5.12
CA ASN A 617 -21.57 -23.70 5.75
C ASN A 617 -22.71 -23.56 6.77
N VAL A 618 -22.67 -22.51 7.61
CA VAL A 618 -23.74 -22.24 8.58
C VAL A 618 -25.06 -21.92 7.88
N SER A 619 -25.05 -21.09 6.83
CA SER A 619 -26.28 -20.81 6.05
C SER A 619 -26.82 -22.07 5.38
N PHE A 620 -25.95 -22.87 4.77
CA PHE A 620 -26.31 -24.13 4.11
C PHE A 620 -26.91 -25.14 5.09
N ASP A 621 -26.35 -25.22 6.30
CA ASP A 621 -26.87 -26.07 7.37
C ASP A 621 -28.24 -25.60 7.87
N ALA A 622 -28.42 -24.30 8.09
CA ALA A 622 -29.72 -23.72 8.45
C ALA A 622 -30.81 -24.05 7.40
N ILE A 623 -30.45 -24.04 6.11
CA ILE A 623 -31.37 -24.41 5.01
C ILE A 623 -31.74 -25.89 5.06
N ARG A 624 -30.77 -26.77 5.33
CA ARG A 624 -31.03 -28.20 5.53
C ARG A 624 -31.96 -28.44 6.71
N GLY A 625 -31.79 -27.69 7.79
CA GLY A 625 -32.74 -27.64 8.91
C GLY A 625 -34.15 -27.30 8.43
N ILE A 626 -34.30 -26.17 7.73
CA ILE A 626 -35.61 -25.71 7.21
C ILE A 626 -36.25 -26.79 6.32
N LEU A 627 -35.49 -27.41 5.42
CA LEU A 627 -35.99 -28.45 4.51
C LEU A 627 -36.46 -29.71 5.25
N ARG A 628 -35.83 -30.05 6.39
CA ARG A 628 -36.15 -31.24 7.18
C ARG A 628 -37.28 -31.02 8.18
N THR A 629 -37.25 -29.89 8.90
CA THR A 629 -38.11 -29.66 10.08
C THR A 629 -39.03 -28.44 9.93
N GLY A 630 -38.86 -27.64 8.88
CA GLY A 630 -39.54 -26.36 8.69
C GLY A 630 -38.93 -25.20 9.47
N ALA A 631 -37.89 -25.44 10.28
CA ALA A 631 -37.21 -24.43 11.08
C ALA A 631 -35.68 -24.43 10.84
N PRO A 632 -34.99 -23.29 10.94
CA PRO A 632 -33.54 -23.18 10.70
C PRO A 632 -32.72 -23.74 11.88
N ILE A 633 -32.84 -25.04 12.12
CA ILE A 633 -32.12 -25.76 13.18
C ILE A 633 -30.85 -26.35 12.55
N ALA A 634 -29.69 -25.88 13.02
CA ALA A 634 -28.38 -26.39 12.60
C ALA A 634 -28.11 -27.80 13.17
N VAL A 635 -27.11 -28.52 12.67
CA VAL A 635 -26.67 -29.83 13.22
C VAL A 635 -26.30 -29.73 14.70
N SER A 636 -25.81 -28.57 15.14
CA SER A 636 -25.53 -28.29 16.55
C SER A 636 -26.77 -28.11 17.42
N GLU A 637 -27.98 -28.30 16.87
CA GLU A 637 -29.29 -28.06 17.50
C GLU A 637 -29.56 -26.59 17.86
N ILE A 638 -28.66 -25.69 17.46
CA ILE A 638 -28.82 -24.24 17.66
C ILE A 638 -29.73 -23.68 16.57
N TRP A 639 -30.67 -22.83 16.97
CA TRP A 639 -31.53 -22.08 16.05
C TRP A 639 -30.76 -20.95 15.38
N TYR A 640 -30.64 -21.02 14.06
CA TYR A 640 -30.04 -19.96 13.27
C TYR A 640 -31.09 -18.91 12.90
N THR A 641 -31.19 -17.86 13.71
CA THR A 641 -32.22 -16.82 13.58
C THR A 641 -31.86 -15.70 12.59
N ARG A 642 -30.64 -15.70 12.04
CA ARG A 642 -30.12 -14.58 11.26
C ARG A 642 -30.62 -14.63 9.81
N GLY A 643 -31.19 -13.54 9.32
CA GLY A 643 -31.65 -13.38 7.93
C GLY A 643 -32.74 -14.37 7.49
N PRO A 644 -33.87 -14.50 8.21
CA PRO A 644 -34.90 -15.50 7.94
C PRO A 644 -35.42 -15.44 6.50
N PHE A 645 -35.68 -14.25 5.93
CA PHE A 645 -36.20 -14.17 4.56
C PHE A 645 -35.28 -14.86 3.55
N PHE A 646 -33.97 -14.60 3.65
CA PHE A 646 -32.99 -15.22 2.77
C PHE A 646 -32.97 -16.75 2.91
N HIS A 647 -32.94 -17.27 4.14
CA HIS A 647 -32.82 -18.72 4.36
C HIS A 647 -34.09 -19.46 3.92
N TYR A 648 -35.29 -18.91 4.16
CA TYR A 648 -36.53 -19.52 3.67
C TYR A 648 -36.66 -19.41 2.15
N LEU A 649 -36.28 -18.28 1.55
CA LEU A 649 -36.24 -18.11 0.10
C LEU A 649 -35.29 -19.12 -0.54
N LEU A 650 -34.11 -19.29 0.03
CA LEU A 650 -33.10 -20.22 -0.46
C LEU A 650 -33.50 -21.69 -0.23
N ALA A 651 -34.17 -22.01 0.88
CA ALA A 651 -34.76 -23.32 1.09
C ALA A 651 -35.83 -23.64 0.04
N ALA A 652 -36.73 -22.69 -0.25
CA ALA A 652 -37.73 -22.85 -1.30
C ALA A 652 -37.07 -23.06 -2.68
N TRP A 653 -36.02 -22.29 -2.99
CA TRP A 653 -35.23 -22.44 -4.21
C TRP A 653 -34.58 -23.83 -4.30
N MET A 654 -33.90 -24.28 -3.25
CA MET A 654 -33.23 -25.57 -3.22
C MET A 654 -34.19 -26.76 -3.23
N LYS A 655 -35.42 -26.59 -2.72
CA LYS A 655 -36.48 -27.59 -2.87
C LYS A 655 -36.88 -27.80 -4.34
N ILE A 656 -36.77 -26.76 -5.17
CA ILE A 656 -37.14 -26.80 -6.60
C ILE A 656 -35.96 -27.30 -7.45
N VAL A 657 -34.76 -26.77 -7.24
CA VAL A 657 -33.59 -26.98 -8.12
C VAL A 657 -32.65 -28.08 -7.61
N GLY A 658 -32.87 -28.56 -6.39
CA GLY A 658 -32.11 -29.62 -5.75
C GLY A 658 -31.11 -29.11 -4.71
N GLU A 659 -30.88 -29.93 -3.68
CA GLU A 659 -30.03 -29.61 -2.52
C GLU A 659 -28.54 -29.73 -2.85
N SER A 660 -27.97 -28.66 -3.40
CA SER A 660 -26.54 -28.53 -3.64
C SER A 660 -26.09 -27.11 -3.33
N TYR A 661 -24.90 -26.97 -2.75
CA TYR A 661 -24.33 -25.65 -2.49
C TYR A 661 -24.07 -24.85 -3.78
N ILE A 662 -23.82 -25.56 -4.90
CA ILE A 662 -23.70 -24.94 -6.24
C ILE A 662 -25.04 -24.32 -6.65
N ASN A 663 -26.14 -25.06 -6.47
CA ASN A 663 -27.49 -24.56 -6.75
C ASN A 663 -27.87 -23.40 -5.83
N GLY A 664 -27.42 -23.43 -4.58
CA GLY A 664 -27.67 -22.35 -3.64
C GLY A 664 -26.90 -21.08 -3.98
N ARG A 665 -25.62 -21.19 -4.36
CA ARG A 665 -24.83 -20.07 -4.88
C ARG A 665 -25.43 -19.51 -6.18
N PHE A 666 -26.04 -20.35 -7.02
CA PHE A 666 -26.71 -19.90 -8.24
C PHE A 666 -27.89 -18.97 -7.96
N MET A 667 -28.60 -19.12 -6.83
CA MET A 667 -29.62 -18.14 -6.42
C MET A 667 -28.99 -16.75 -6.22
N SER A 668 -27.85 -16.67 -5.55
CA SER A 668 -27.11 -15.41 -5.36
C SER A 668 -26.67 -14.81 -6.70
N VAL A 669 -26.32 -15.63 -7.69
CA VAL A 669 -25.98 -15.17 -9.04
C VAL A 669 -27.17 -14.49 -9.71
N ILE A 670 -28.38 -15.05 -9.57
CA ILE A 670 -29.60 -14.45 -10.12
C ILE A 670 -29.82 -13.07 -9.51
N TRP A 671 -29.72 -12.94 -8.19
CA TRP A 671 -29.90 -11.66 -7.50
C TRP A 671 -28.79 -10.65 -7.82
N GLY A 672 -27.53 -11.08 -7.88
CA GLY A 672 -26.42 -10.23 -8.29
C GLY A 672 -26.52 -9.77 -9.75
N THR A 673 -27.13 -10.59 -10.63
CA THR A 673 -27.42 -10.20 -12.01
C THR A 673 -28.60 -9.22 -12.08
N ALA A 674 -29.64 -9.41 -11.26
CA ALA A 674 -30.76 -8.48 -11.13
C ALA A 674 -30.29 -7.10 -10.64
N THR A 675 -29.34 -7.06 -9.70
CA THR A 675 -28.68 -5.83 -9.21
C THR A 675 -28.16 -4.97 -10.37
N LEU A 676 -27.56 -5.55 -11.42
CA LEU A 676 -27.07 -4.81 -12.59
C LEU A 676 -28.17 -4.00 -13.30
N VAL A 677 -29.36 -4.59 -13.42
CA VAL A 677 -30.52 -3.95 -14.04
C VAL A 677 -31.04 -2.80 -13.17
N VAL A 678 -31.10 -3.00 -11.85
CA VAL A 678 -31.54 -1.96 -10.91
C VAL A 678 -30.56 -0.78 -10.90
N VAL A 679 -29.25 -1.05 -10.90
CA VAL A 679 -28.19 -0.03 -11.00
C VAL A 679 -28.34 0.78 -12.28
N PHE A 680 -28.60 0.13 -13.42
CA PHE A 680 -28.83 0.82 -14.69
C PHE A 680 -30.00 1.82 -14.58
N ILE A 681 -31.12 1.38 -14.01
CA ILE A 681 -32.33 2.19 -13.83
C ILE A 681 -32.04 3.40 -12.92
N ILE A 682 -31.39 3.17 -11.78
CA ILE A 682 -31.04 4.24 -10.82
C ILE A 682 -30.09 5.25 -11.47
N ALA A 683 -29.00 4.79 -12.09
CA ALA A 683 -28.04 5.67 -12.76
C ALA A 683 -28.71 6.49 -13.88
N ARG A 684 -29.67 5.90 -14.59
CA ARG A 684 -30.44 6.60 -15.63
C ARG A 684 -31.33 7.68 -15.05
N ASN A 685 -32.03 7.40 -13.94
CA ASN A 685 -32.89 8.37 -13.28
C ASN A 685 -32.10 9.57 -12.74
N ILE A 686 -30.92 9.33 -12.15
CA ILE A 686 -30.09 10.39 -11.57
C ILE A 686 -29.44 11.26 -12.66
N THR A 687 -28.87 10.64 -13.69
CA THR A 687 -28.02 11.36 -14.67
C THR A 687 -28.79 11.86 -15.89
N GLY A 688 -29.98 11.31 -16.15
CA GLY A 688 -30.74 11.50 -17.38
C GLY A 688 -30.06 10.94 -18.64
N LYS A 689 -28.88 10.32 -18.53
CA LYS A 689 -28.00 9.97 -19.66
C LYS A 689 -27.74 8.46 -19.71
N ILE A 690 -28.33 7.79 -20.70
CA ILE A 690 -28.23 6.33 -20.88
C ILE A 690 -26.79 5.83 -20.98
N TRP A 691 -25.90 6.56 -21.66
CA TRP A 691 -24.51 6.14 -21.81
C TRP A 691 -23.75 6.10 -20.48
N ILE A 692 -24.08 7.00 -19.54
CA ILE A 692 -23.49 6.97 -18.18
C ILE A 692 -24.00 5.74 -17.45
N SER A 693 -25.29 5.45 -17.53
CA SER A 693 -25.87 4.23 -16.94
C SER A 693 -25.22 2.96 -17.47
N LEU A 694 -24.97 2.88 -18.78
CA LEU A 694 -24.29 1.73 -19.40
C LEU A 694 -22.86 1.57 -18.87
N ILE A 695 -22.11 2.66 -18.73
CA ILE A 695 -20.75 2.63 -18.16
C ILE A 695 -20.78 2.18 -16.70
N VAL A 696 -21.66 2.76 -15.88
CA VAL A 696 -21.80 2.41 -14.46
C VAL A 696 -22.16 0.93 -14.32
N THR A 697 -23.16 0.45 -15.08
CA THR A 697 -23.55 -0.97 -15.05
C THR A 697 -22.43 -1.88 -15.55
N ALA A 698 -21.66 -1.49 -16.58
CA ALA A 698 -20.52 -2.26 -17.05
C ALA A 698 -19.41 -2.37 -15.99
N LEU A 699 -19.14 -1.28 -15.25
CA LEU A 699 -18.18 -1.30 -14.14
C LEU A 699 -18.63 -2.25 -13.02
N ILE A 700 -19.90 -2.20 -12.61
CA ILE A 700 -20.45 -3.12 -11.59
C ILE A 700 -20.53 -4.58 -12.10
N ALA A 701 -20.74 -4.78 -13.41
CA ALA A 701 -20.80 -6.12 -14.00
C ALA A 701 -19.47 -6.89 -13.88
N ILE A 702 -18.34 -6.18 -13.96
CA ILE A 702 -16.98 -6.75 -13.90
C ILE A 702 -16.24 -6.45 -12.59
N ASP A 703 -16.89 -5.76 -11.65
CA ASP A 703 -16.28 -5.45 -10.36
C ASP A 703 -15.95 -6.74 -9.58
N PRO A 704 -14.70 -6.95 -9.13
CA PRO A 704 -14.30 -8.19 -8.47
C PRO A 704 -15.10 -8.51 -7.20
N TRP A 705 -15.51 -7.50 -6.43
CA TRP A 705 -16.26 -7.70 -5.19
C TRP A 705 -17.70 -8.06 -5.46
N GLU A 706 -18.32 -7.39 -6.43
CA GLU A 706 -19.65 -7.76 -6.90
C GLU A 706 -19.67 -9.18 -7.42
N LEU A 707 -18.67 -9.58 -8.21
CA LEU A 707 -18.52 -10.95 -8.68
C LEU A 707 -18.34 -11.94 -7.53
N TRP A 708 -17.54 -11.59 -6.51
CA TRP A 708 -17.32 -12.43 -5.33
C TRP A 708 -18.62 -12.64 -4.54
N TYR A 709 -19.24 -11.56 -4.07
CA TYR A 709 -20.45 -11.66 -3.24
C TYR A 709 -21.66 -12.20 -4.01
N SER A 710 -21.72 -12.00 -5.34
CA SER A 710 -22.70 -12.65 -6.25
C SER A 710 -22.59 -14.17 -6.27
N ARG A 711 -21.51 -14.74 -5.74
CA ARG A 711 -21.25 -16.17 -5.73
C ARG A 711 -21.30 -16.80 -4.34
N ASN A 712 -21.54 -16.01 -3.29
CA ASN A 712 -21.64 -16.54 -1.93
C ASN A 712 -23.06 -16.97 -1.58
N LEU A 713 -23.20 -18.10 -0.90
CA LEU A 713 -24.45 -18.65 -0.36
C LEU A 713 -24.87 -17.88 0.91
N ARG A 714 -25.00 -16.56 0.78
CA ARG A 714 -25.28 -15.61 1.86
C ARG A 714 -26.26 -14.54 1.41
N PHE A 715 -26.92 -13.90 2.37
CA PHE A 715 -27.96 -12.88 2.14
C PHE A 715 -27.47 -11.60 1.45
N TYR A 716 -26.16 -11.37 1.30
CA TYR A 716 -25.59 -10.10 0.83
C TYR A 716 -26.23 -9.56 -0.45
N GLN A 717 -26.34 -10.39 -1.50
CA GLN A 717 -26.79 -9.93 -2.81
C GLN A 717 -28.31 -9.76 -2.90
N VAL A 718 -29.06 -10.59 -2.16
CA VAL A 718 -30.50 -10.40 -1.98
C VAL A 718 -30.74 -9.08 -1.27
N THR A 719 -30.06 -8.84 -0.15
CA THR A 719 -30.17 -7.60 0.63
C THR A 719 -29.77 -6.38 -0.19
N GLN A 720 -28.67 -6.44 -0.94
CA GLN A 720 -28.22 -5.33 -1.79
C GLN A 720 -29.25 -4.99 -2.89
N CYS A 721 -29.76 -6.00 -3.60
CA CYS A 721 -30.76 -5.79 -4.64
C CYS A 721 -32.05 -5.20 -4.05
N LEU A 722 -32.53 -5.73 -2.92
CA LEU A 722 -33.71 -5.21 -2.22
C LEU A 722 -33.48 -3.77 -1.73
N TYR A 723 -32.28 -3.45 -1.26
CA TYR A 723 -31.94 -2.10 -0.84
C TYR A 723 -31.97 -1.10 -1.99
N LEU A 724 -31.43 -1.46 -3.16
CA LEU A 724 -31.52 -0.60 -4.34
C LEU A 724 -32.95 -0.44 -4.84
N LEU A 725 -33.77 -1.49 -4.77
CA LEU A 725 -35.21 -1.45 -5.04
C LEU A 725 -35.93 -0.51 -4.06
N CYS A 726 -35.58 -0.58 -2.77
CA CYS A 726 -36.08 0.30 -1.73
C CYS A 726 -35.74 1.77 -2.06
N PHE A 727 -34.47 2.06 -2.37
CA PHE A 727 -34.05 3.40 -2.78
C PHE A 727 -34.81 3.89 -4.02
N LEU A 728 -34.94 3.05 -5.05
CA LEU A 728 -35.66 3.39 -6.28
C LEU A 728 -37.16 3.65 -6.01
N GLY A 729 -37.82 2.77 -5.25
CA GLY A 729 -39.21 2.91 -4.86
C GLY A 729 -39.44 4.17 -4.02
N PHE A 730 -38.49 4.50 -3.14
CA PHE A 730 -38.54 5.72 -2.35
C PHE A 730 -38.51 6.98 -3.23
N VAL A 731 -37.50 7.09 -4.10
CA VAL A 731 -37.34 8.24 -5.00
C VAL A 731 -38.56 8.38 -5.92
N LYS A 732 -39.00 7.30 -6.57
CA LYS A 732 -40.14 7.34 -7.49
C LYS A 732 -41.48 7.58 -6.79
N GLY A 733 -41.67 6.99 -5.61
CA GLY A 733 -42.94 6.98 -4.90
C GLY A 733 -43.21 8.21 -4.04
N PHE A 734 -42.18 8.75 -3.39
CA PHE A 734 -42.32 9.86 -2.44
C PHE A 734 -41.76 11.18 -2.96
N ILE A 735 -40.65 11.15 -3.71
CA ILE A 735 -40.04 12.37 -4.26
C ILE A 735 -40.73 12.75 -5.58
N GLU A 736 -40.62 11.88 -6.58
CA GLU A 736 -41.17 12.16 -7.92
C GLU A 736 -42.69 11.93 -8.01
N LYS A 737 -43.29 11.32 -6.97
CA LYS A 737 -44.74 11.01 -6.89
C LYS A 737 -45.29 10.30 -8.14
N SER A 738 -44.49 9.44 -8.76
CA SER A 738 -44.78 8.74 -10.03
C SER A 738 -45.83 7.63 -9.92
N GLY A 739 -46.48 7.45 -8.76
CA GLY A 739 -47.57 6.49 -8.53
C GLY A 739 -47.42 5.69 -7.23
N ARG A 740 -48.57 5.26 -6.67
CA ARG A 740 -48.64 4.54 -5.38
C ARG A 740 -47.94 3.17 -5.39
N TRP A 741 -47.83 2.53 -6.56
CA TRP A 741 -47.08 1.28 -6.72
C TRP A 741 -45.63 1.37 -6.20
N TYR A 742 -44.95 2.49 -6.44
CA TYR A 742 -43.56 2.67 -5.99
C TYR A 742 -43.44 2.80 -4.46
N GLN A 743 -44.50 3.26 -3.80
CA GLN A 743 -44.57 3.29 -2.33
C GLN A 743 -44.74 1.87 -1.77
N TYR A 744 -45.53 1.02 -2.42
CA TYR A 744 -45.62 -0.40 -2.08
C TYR A 744 -44.29 -1.13 -2.32
N LEU A 745 -43.64 -0.87 -3.46
CA LEU A 745 -42.31 -1.40 -3.74
C LEU A 745 -41.30 -1.02 -2.65
N TYR A 746 -41.31 0.25 -2.23
CA TYR A 746 -40.47 0.72 -1.12
C TYR A 746 -40.73 -0.05 0.17
N LEU A 747 -42.00 -0.13 0.61
CA LEU A 747 -42.35 -0.79 1.87
C LEU A 747 -42.00 -2.28 1.84
N ILE A 748 -42.36 -2.98 0.76
CA ILE A 748 -42.08 -4.41 0.60
C ILE A 748 -40.56 -4.64 0.57
N ALA A 749 -39.82 -3.90 -0.26
CA ALA A 749 -38.39 -4.08 -0.38
C ALA A 749 -37.64 -3.77 0.93
N LEU A 750 -38.06 -2.72 1.66
CA LEU A 750 -37.51 -2.38 2.97
C LEU A 750 -37.76 -3.49 3.98
N THR A 751 -39.01 -3.97 4.09
CA THR A 751 -39.36 -5.05 5.01
C THR A 751 -38.57 -6.32 4.69
N LEU A 752 -38.49 -6.72 3.43
CA LEU A 752 -37.71 -7.90 3.03
C LEU A 752 -36.21 -7.72 3.27
N ALA A 753 -35.66 -6.53 3.05
CA ALA A 753 -34.25 -6.24 3.32
C ALA A 753 -33.94 -6.31 4.82
N LEU A 754 -34.81 -5.77 5.67
CA LEU A 754 -34.69 -5.82 7.13
C LEU A 754 -34.75 -7.25 7.66
N ILE A 755 -35.68 -8.05 7.15
CA ILE A 755 -35.83 -9.47 7.51
C ILE A 755 -34.69 -10.31 6.92
N SER A 756 -34.02 -9.85 5.86
CA SER A 756 -32.81 -10.49 5.33
C SER A 756 -31.56 -10.17 6.13
N GLN A 757 -31.43 -8.92 6.61
CA GLN A 757 -30.31 -8.48 7.41
C GLN A 757 -30.66 -7.24 8.25
N GLU A 758 -30.62 -7.40 9.57
CA GLU A 758 -31.00 -6.38 10.56
C GLU A 758 -30.14 -5.12 10.47
N VAL A 759 -28.87 -5.25 10.08
CA VAL A 759 -27.93 -4.13 9.94
C VAL A 759 -28.42 -3.06 8.96
N THR A 760 -29.34 -3.41 8.05
CA THR A 760 -29.98 -2.47 7.12
C THR A 760 -30.72 -1.35 7.87
N MET A 761 -31.10 -1.54 9.14
CA MET A 761 -31.67 -0.48 10.00
C MET A 761 -30.74 0.73 10.15
N THR A 762 -29.42 0.53 10.13
CA THR A 762 -28.43 1.61 10.28
C THR A 762 -28.44 2.60 9.11
N LEU A 763 -29.04 2.23 7.98
CA LEU A 763 -29.14 3.06 6.78
C LEU A 763 -30.46 3.85 6.72
N ILE A 764 -31.45 3.52 7.57
CA ILE A 764 -32.73 4.24 7.67
C ILE A 764 -32.51 5.74 7.99
N PRO A 765 -31.63 6.14 8.93
CA PRO A 765 -31.36 7.56 9.17
C PRO A 765 -30.82 8.30 7.95
N ALA A 766 -29.97 7.67 7.13
CA ALA A 766 -29.45 8.27 5.91
C ALA A 766 -30.54 8.48 4.85
N ILE A 767 -31.48 7.52 4.75
CA ILE A 767 -32.66 7.65 3.91
C ILE A 767 -33.53 8.80 4.43
N VAL A 768 -33.89 8.83 5.71
CA VAL A 768 -34.73 9.88 6.34
C VAL A 768 -34.11 11.28 6.21
N ILE A 769 -32.80 11.42 6.43
CA ILE A 769 -32.09 12.70 6.25
C ILE A 769 -32.11 13.10 4.76
N GLY A 770 -31.88 12.15 3.85
CA GLY A 770 -32.05 12.37 2.42
C GLY A 770 -33.47 12.82 2.06
N CYS A 771 -34.50 12.23 2.68
CA CYS A 771 -35.91 12.63 2.53
C CYS A 771 -36.12 14.08 2.98
N ALA A 772 -35.66 14.43 4.18
CA ALA A 772 -35.84 15.76 4.76
C ALA A 772 -35.16 16.83 3.91
N CYS A 773 -33.95 16.55 3.42
CA CYS A 773 -33.25 17.44 2.49
C CYS A 773 -34.01 17.59 1.17
N LEU A 774 -34.51 16.50 0.57
CA LEU A 774 -35.18 16.55 -0.73
C LEU A 774 -36.58 17.18 -0.68
N VAL A 775 -37.36 16.96 0.40
CA VAL A 775 -38.64 17.63 0.62
C VAL A 775 -38.45 19.14 0.77
N TYR A 776 -37.45 19.56 1.54
CA TYR A 776 -37.10 20.98 1.68
C TYR A 776 -36.70 21.64 0.35
N PHE A 777 -36.05 20.89 -0.56
CA PHE A 777 -35.70 21.40 -1.90
C PHE A 777 -36.89 21.44 -2.87
N TYR A 778 -37.90 20.58 -2.70
CA TYR A 778 -39.04 20.50 -3.60
C TYR A 778 -40.20 21.43 -3.22
N GLU A 779 -40.35 21.79 -1.96
CA GLU A 779 -41.33 22.79 -1.51
C GLU A 779 -40.89 24.24 -1.77
N ASN A 780 -39.61 24.45 -2.14
CA ASN A 780 -39.01 25.76 -2.42
C ASN A 780 -38.69 25.99 -3.91
N GLN A 781 -39.24 25.18 -4.82
CA GLN A 781 -39.34 25.46 -6.26
C GLN A 781 -40.79 25.71 -6.62
#